data_AF-A0A3E3J020-F1
#
_entry.id   AF-A0A3E3J020-F1
#
_cell.length_a   1.000
_cell.length_b   1.000
_cell.length_c   1.000
_cell.angle_alpha   90.00
_cell.angle_beta   90.00
_cell.angle_gamma   90.00
#
_symmetry.space_group_name_H-M   'P 1'
#
loop_
_entity.id
_entity.type
_entity.pdbx_description
1 polymer ?
#
loop_
_entity_poly.entity_id
_entity_poly.type
_entity_poly.pdbx_seq_one_letter_code
_entity_poly.pdbx_strand_id
1 'polypeptide(L)'
;MNLRDGIYIFKGGEKVGLFNRRRTSRADSFTNNNSAMIPRFTSPPARNTSEWMEAFGKNPRLAPVEKIAGDLSYVTGKLYRTDNDGNRTEITKHPFLSFMERPNPLVEFTASAIWKLFQEYLLLKGEGYLLIERYPDGMPAELWPVPVQWVQQTPYLGAPYYVIRTTGGMIVNVSMEDMFTMKDLNPVDPYRRGLGQAEAVADEAELDEYAAKFQKNFFWNGATPDTAIVIPGGNEDQVKRFRSEWNEKFRGFMKSHGVAVLTGPKESTPIITKLADNMKDMDMINGRTFTRDAIMEHFGMPREIMGITQNSNRATADAAQYIYARNVLWPRLMQRQDAINLQLLPYYGEDLIWEYDDIIPRNEEKDKAVALEGWNNGLATRNEARELLDLETDPQGNIYKTNFADMFVDANENLVEISSHVANMQYTEGTPPLEEDRDSIELVPDEGMDDEEIILHKAMEIKARRVQTAARSLEAVKREQSRKFELAMFKYLRNQSSQIRSSLLETRKAAGDIWEMLHMTQEEFEALAPVQQEQLAAQFADQLLDWGKEEELLEKILAPLWSETYSKGAEQAQTLYRLNGIQQPALVSTARLKGGQRITRVTQTTKDTVKDIITKGLQEGKNKQTLTDEIVLAMNTSDERARLIAAQECNTSLLAGNFDMAKTGGFQYKTWHITDPAKARDTHRDLNGKTVRIDEPFITFAGNKLMMPCDPECGKAEETVNCHCFLTYS
;
A
#
# COMPACT_ATOMS: atom_id res chain seq x y z
N MET A 1 54.70 -44.52 33.01
CA MET A 1 55.54 -43.85 34.03
C MET A 1 56.31 -42.75 33.31
N ASN A 2 56.29 -41.55 33.88
CA ASN A 2 56.69 -40.27 33.29
C ASN A 2 58.10 -40.18 32.70
N LEU A 3 58.23 -39.49 31.55
CA LEU A 3 59.40 -38.75 31.04
C LEU A 3 58.81 -37.58 30.22
N ARG A 4 58.77 -36.30 30.62
CA ARG A 4 59.79 -35.30 31.01
C ARG A 4 60.92 -35.13 30.00
N ASP A 5 60.74 -34.16 29.10
CA ASP A 5 61.65 -33.09 28.62
C ASP A 5 60.88 -32.34 27.49
N GLY A 6 60.83 -31.01 27.29
CA GLY A 6 61.53 -29.85 27.83
C GLY A 6 62.08 -28.99 26.68
N ILE A 7 61.35 -27.96 26.20
CA ILE A 7 61.94 -26.83 25.44
C ILE A 7 61.36 -25.51 25.98
N TYR A 8 62.24 -24.64 26.48
CA TYR A 8 61.97 -23.29 26.97
C TYR A 8 62.82 -22.28 26.17
N ILE A 9 62.31 -21.08 25.90
CA ILE A 9 63.10 -19.92 25.51
C ILE A 9 62.86 -18.81 26.55
N PHE A 10 63.95 -18.29 27.13
CA PHE A 10 63.94 -17.23 28.13
C PHE A 10 64.21 -15.86 27.49
N LYS A 11 63.43 -14.84 27.88
CA LYS A 11 63.90 -13.45 28.00
C LYS A 11 63.06 -12.72 29.06
N GLY A 12 63.68 -12.29 30.16
CA GLY A 12 63.11 -11.23 31.02
C GLY A 12 62.55 -11.57 32.41
N GLY A 13 62.91 -12.70 33.04
CA GLY A 13 63.07 -12.71 34.50
C GLY A 13 61.86 -12.78 35.46
N GLU A 14 60.63 -13.09 35.05
CA GLU A 14 59.55 -13.42 36.01
C GLU A 14 58.69 -14.62 35.56
N LYS A 15 58.37 -15.53 36.50
CA LYS A 15 57.43 -16.66 36.31
C LYS A 15 56.01 -16.19 36.64
N VAL A 16 55.07 -16.24 35.68
CA VAL A 16 53.65 -16.01 35.98
C VAL A 16 52.79 -17.11 35.36
N GLY A 17 52.02 -17.81 36.21
CA GLY A 17 51.20 -18.97 35.87
C GLY A 17 49.91 -18.61 35.13
N LEU A 18 49.46 -19.56 34.30
CA LEU A 18 48.13 -19.60 33.70
C LEU A 18 47.04 -19.59 34.80
N PHE A 19 46.00 -18.80 34.60
CA PHE A 19 44.84 -18.56 35.48
C PHE A 19 45.06 -17.61 36.68
N ASN A 20 44.80 -16.31 36.44
CA ASN A 20 44.18 -15.45 37.46
C ASN A 20 43.41 -14.29 36.80
N ARG A 21 42.08 -14.41 36.72
CA ARG A 21 41.17 -13.31 36.35
C ARG A 21 41.10 -12.33 37.53
N ARG A 22 41.62 -11.10 37.39
CA ARG A 22 41.20 -9.97 38.24
C ARG A 22 39.88 -9.41 37.71
N ARG A 23 38.80 -9.63 38.47
CA ARG A 23 37.56 -8.84 38.37
C ARG A 23 37.87 -7.42 38.82
N THR A 24 37.83 -6.44 37.92
CA THR A 24 37.75 -5.03 38.30
C THR A 24 36.28 -4.67 38.57
N SER A 25 36.03 -4.30 39.82
CA SER A 25 34.77 -3.73 40.31
C SER A 25 34.54 -2.36 39.66
N ARG A 26 33.32 -2.12 39.21
CA ARG A 26 32.87 -0.96 38.44
C ARG A 26 32.47 0.21 39.37
N ALA A 27 33.37 0.59 40.29
CA ALA A 27 33.05 1.61 41.33
C ALA A 27 34.00 2.82 41.40
N ASP A 28 35.16 2.81 40.74
CA ASP A 28 36.16 3.89 40.90
C ASP A 28 36.31 4.78 39.64
N SER A 29 35.24 5.46 39.23
CA SER A 29 35.36 6.55 38.26
C SER A 29 34.41 7.71 38.59
N PHE A 30 34.64 8.34 39.74
CA PHE A 30 33.97 9.59 40.12
C PHE A 30 34.99 10.62 40.63
N THR A 31 35.90 11.06 39.76
CA THR A 31 36.63 12.34 39.96
C THR A 31 37.14 12.85 38.60
N ASN A 32 36.34 13.62 37.88
CA ASN A 32 36.81 14.88 37.29
C ASN A 32 35.69 15.71 36.67
N ASN A 33 35.69 16.99 37.05
CA ASN A 33 34.82 18.07 36.59
C ASN A 33 35.17 18.50 35.15
N ASN A 34 34.18 19.08 34.46
CA ASN A 34 34.22 19.74 33.13
C ASN A 34 33.91 18.90 31.89
N SER A 35 32.81 18.15 31.92
CA SER A 35 32.00 17.91 30.72
C SER A 35 30.55 17.82 31.18
N ALA A 36 29.68 18.69 30.66
CA ALA A 36 28.24 18.57 30.90
C ALA A 36 27.80 17.19 30.42
N MET A 37 27.55 16.27 31.35
CA MET A 37 27.03 14.95 31.03
C MET A 37 25.63 15.11 30.49
N ILE A 38 25.46 14.89 29.18
CA ILE A 38 24.17 14.49 28.65
C ILE A 38 23.88 13.09 29.26
N PRO A 39 22.76 12.88 29.96
CA PRO A 39 22.44 11.59 30.56
C PRO A 39 22.51 10.49 29.48
N ARG A 40 23.12 9.35 29.79
CA ARG A 40 23.24 8.16 28.91
C ARG A 40 21.91 7.54 28.44
N PHE A 41 20.79 8.22 28.65
CA PHE A 41 19.43 7.80 28.30
C PHE A 41 18.73 8.75 27.32
N THR A 42 19.41 9.72 26.70
CA THR A 42 18.76 10.64 25.75
C THR A 42 18.64 10.07 24.34
N SER A 43 19.33 8.98 24.01
CA SER A 43 19.21 8.31 22.71
C SER A 43 19.39 6.80 22.88
N PRO A 44 18.55 5.94 22.27
CA PRO A 44 18.80 4.51 22.20
C PRO A 44 20.20 4.23 21.63
N PRO A 45 20.91 3.20 22.12
CA PRO A 45 22.21 2.83 21.56
C PRO A 45 22.03 2.28 20.15
N ALA A 46 22.66 2.92 19.16
CA ALA A 46 22.68 2.42 17.78
C ALA A 46 23.42 1.07 17.69
N ARG A 47 22.84 0.12 16.97
CA ARG A 47 23.43 -1.22 16.78
C ARG A 47 24.77 -1.21 16.04
N ASN A 48 25.71 -1.99 16.54
CA ASN A 48 26.95 -2.27 15.83
C ASN A 48 26.75 -3.31 14.71
N THR A 49 27.78 -3.52 13.88
CA THR A 49 27.71 -4.42 12.73
C THR A 49 27.35 -5.87 13.09
N SER A 50 27.90 -6.40 14.18
CA SER A 50 27.58 -7.75 14.66
C SER A 50 26.15 -7.86 15.19
N GLU A 51 25.63 -6.84 15.85
CA GLU A 51 24.27 -6.81 16.37
C GLU A 51 23.24 -6.77 15.24
N TRP A 52 23.55 -6.10 14.13
CA TRP A 52 22.74 -6.13 12.90
C TRP A 52 22.65 -7.52 12.28
N MET A 53 23.77 -8.23 12.22
CA MET A 53 23.83 -9.59 11.68
C MET A 53 23.08 -10.58 12.57
N GLU A 54 23.15 -10.42 13.90
CA GLU A 54 22.34 -11.21 14.82
C GLU A 54 20.85 -10.85 14.77
N ALA A 55 20.53 -9.58 14.48
CA ALA A 55 19.16 -9.11 14.36
C ALA A 55 18.44 -9.69 13.14
N PHE A 56 19.16 -9.91 12.03
CA PHE A 56 18.61 -10.60 10.85
C PHE A 56 17.96 -11.94 11.21
N GLY A 57 18.60 -12.74 12.07
CA GLY A 57 18.03 -14.02 12.51
C GLY A 57 16.96 -13.93 13.61
N LYS A 58 16.75 -12.75 14.22
CA LYS A 58 15.85 -12.57 15.38
C LYS A 58 14.63 -11.71 15.06
N ASN A 59 14.72 -10.81 14.09
CA ASN A 59 13.68 -9.82 13.80
C ASN A 59 12.95 -10.16 12.48
N PRO A 60 11.65 -10.50 12.53
CA PRO A 60 10.87 -10.83 11.33
C PRO A 60 10.72 -9.65 10.36
N ARG A 61 11.00 -8.40 10.78
CA ARG A 61 10.94 -7.22 9.90
C ARG A 61 12.03 -7.17 8.84
N LEU A 62 13.08 -7.97 8.99
CA LEU A 62 14.14 -8.11 7.99
C LEU A 62 13.87 -9.25 6.98
N ALA A 63 12.70 -9.89 7.04
CA ALA A 63 12.28 -10.88 6.03
C ALA A 63 12.33 -10.38 4.57
N PRO A 64 12.08 -9.10 4.24
CA PRO A 64 12.35 -8.54 2.90
C PRO A 64 13.76 -8.85 2.37
N VAL A 65 14.77 -8.76 3.23
CA VAL A 65 16.17 -9.01 2.85
C VAL A 65 16.36 -10.47 2.46
N GLU A 66 15.82 -11.40 3.26
CA GLU A 66 15.88 -12.83 2.95
C GLU A 66 15.14 -13.15 1.64
N LYS A 67 13.97 -12.54 1.43
CA LYS A 67 13.17 -12.75 0.23
C LYS A 67 13.88 -12.28 -1.03
N ILE A 68 14.40 -11.04 -1.03
CA ILE A 68 15.18 -10.49 -2.15
C ILE A 68 16.43 -11.35 -2.43
N ALA A 69 17.19 -11.70 -1.38
CA ALA A 69 18.39 -12.50 -1.54
C ALA A 69 18.07 -13.91 -2.07
N GLY A 70 17.00 -14.53 -1.58
CA GLY A 70 16.52 -15.83 -2.05
C GLY A 70 16.13 -15.80 -3.52
N ASP A 71 15.32 -14.83 -3.94
CA ASP A 71 14.85 -14.71 -5.32
C ASP A 71 16.01 -14.41 -6.29
N LEU A 72 16.99 -13.61 -5.89
CA LEU A 72 18.20 -13.32 -6.66
C LEU A 72 19.22 -14.47 -6.73
N SER A 73 19.07 -15.51 -5.90
CA SER A 73 20.06 -16.58 -5.80
C SER A 73 19.90 -17.68 -6.85
N TYR A 74 18.71 -17.79 -7.45
CA TYR A 74 18.38 -18.81 -8.46
C TYR A 74 18.50 -18.31 -9.90
N VAL A 75 18.82 -17.04 -10.10
CA VAL A 75 18.88 -16.43 -11.42
C VAL A 75 20.07 -16.95 -12.19
N THR A 76 19.81 -17.51 -13.38
CA THR A 76 20.81 -18.00 -14.31
C THR A 76 21.25 -16.89 -15.27
N GLY A 77 22.38 -17.11 -15.92
CA GLY A 77 22.88 -16.21 -16.95
C GLY A 77 23.62 -16.98 -18.03
N LYS A 78 23.99 -16.25 -19.07
CA LYS A 78 24.63 -16.75 -20.27
C LYS A 78 25.95 -16.03 -20.49
N LEU A 79 26.89 -16.77 -21.06
CA LEU A 79 28.20 -16.26 -21.43
C LEU A 79 28.23 -16.00 -22.93
N TYR A 80 28.59 -14.78 -23.31
CA TYR A 80 28.75 -14.39 -24.70
C TYR A 80 30.21 -14.07 -25.01
N ARG A 81 30.64 -14.40 -26.22
CA ARG A 81 31.89 -13.89 -26.80
C ARG A 81 31.57 -12.80 -27.81
N THR A 82 32.31 -11.70 -27.73
CA THR A 82 32.18 -10.57 -28.64
C THR A 82 33.34 -10.58 -29.63
N ASP A 83 33.03 -10.71 -30.91
CA ASP A 83 34.02 -10.55 -31.98
C ASP A 83 34.31 -9.06 -32.25
N ASN A 84 35.41 -8.73 -32.92
CA ASN A 84 35.79 -7.36 -33.26
C ASN A 84 34.73 -6.57 -34.07
N ASP A 85 33.81 -7.27 -34.73
CA ASP A 85 32.70 -6.68 -35.50
C ASP A 85 31.42 -6.46 -34.65
N GLY A 86 31.46 -6.74 -33.35
CA GLY A 86 30.34 -6.55 -32.41
C GLY A 86 29.31 -7.67 -32.40
N ASN A 87 29.53 -8.75 -33.18
CA ASN A 87 28.68 -9.94 -33.16
C ASN A 87 28.89 -10.73 -31.86
N ARG A 88 27.78 -11.11 -31.21
CA ARG A 88 27.76 -11.86 -29.95
C ARG A 88 27.44 -13.32 -30.23
N THR A 89 28.29 -14.23 -29.77
CA THR A 89 28.08 -15.67 -29.87
C THR A 89 27.93 -16.28 -28.47
N GLU A 90 26.85 -17.04 -28.23
CA GLU A 90 26.61 -17.71 -26.95
C GLU A 90 27.56 -18.90 -26.79
N ILE A 91 28.28 -18.95 -25.66
CA ILE A 91 29.16 -20.05 -25.30
C ILE A 91 28.45 -20.91 -24.24
N THR A 92 28.26 -22.19 -24.56
CA THR A 92 27.60 -23.16 -23.66
C THR A 92 28.58 -23.98 -22.82
N LYS A 93 29.87 -23.98 -23.16
CA LYS A 93 30.92 -24.71 -22.42
C LYS A 93 32.14 -23.82 -22.22
N HIS A 94 32.37 -23.41 -20.98
CA HIS A 94 33.52 -22.59 -20.59
C HIS A 94 33.94 -22.89 -19.15
N PRO A 95 35.25 -22.83 -18.80
CA PRO A 95 35.70 -22.99 -17.41
C PRO A 95 34.97 -22.04 -16.43
N PHE A 96 34.66 -20.83 -16.87
CA PHE A 96 33.88 -19.86 -16.09
C PHE A 96 32.47 -20.37 -15.74
N LEU A 97 31.78 -21.05 -16.66
CA LEU A 97 30.45 -21.61 -16.40
C LEU A 97 30.53 -22.73 -15.36
N SER A 98 31.53 -23.60 -15.46
CA SER A 98 31.78 -24.65 -14.45
C SER A 98 32.12 -24.07 -13.08
N PHE A 99 32.88 -22.97 -13.04
CA PHE A 99 33.16 -22.23 -11.81
C PHE A 99 31.89 -21.61 -11.22
N MET A 100 31.02 -21.00 -12.05
CA MET A 100 29.77 -20.41 -11.58
C MET A 100 28.76 -21.46 -11.09
N GLU A 101 28.72 -22.65 -11.68
CA GLU A 101 27.89 -23.77 -11.20
C GLU A 101 28.37 -24.32 -9.85
N ARG A 102 29.69 -24.44 -9.67
CA ARG A 102 30.31 -24.94 -8.45
C ARG A 102 31.46 -24.04 -7.98
N PRO A 103 31.14 -22.89 -7.37
CA PRO A 103 32.16 -21.92 -6.94
C PRO A 103 32.87 -22.35 -5.65
N ASN A 104 32.43 -23.42 -4.98
CA ASN A 104 33.07 -23.92 -3.77
C ASN A 104 33.03 -25.46 -3.72
N PRO A 105 34.06 -26.13 -3.16
CA PRO A 105 34.09 -27.58 -3.03
C PRO A 105 33.10 -28.15 -2.01
N LEU A 106 32.72 -27.38 -0.98
CA LEU A 106 31.82 -27.82 0.10
C LEU A 106 30.37 -27.98 -0.37
N VAL A 107 29.73 -29.07 0.04
CA VAL A 107 28.35 -29.41 -0.39
C VAL A 107 27.31 -28.39 0.09
N GLU A 108 27.54 -27.75 1.23
CA GLU A 108 26.65 -26.72 1.79
C GLU A 108 26.78 -25.36 1.07
N PHE A 109 27.92 -25.11 0.44
CA PHE A 109 28.24 -23.85 -0.23
C PHE A 109 27.91 -23.96 -1.71
N THR A 110 26.63 -24.19 -2.01
CA THR A 110 26.14 -24.13 -3.40
C THR A 110 26.27 -22.71 -3.95
N ALA A 111 26.31 -22.57 -5.28
CA ALA A 111 26.33 -21.26 -5.93
C ALA A 111 25.20 -20.36 -5.43
N SER A 112 23.98 -20.89 -5.37
CA SER A 112 22.82 -20.17 -4.83
C SER A 112 22.98 -19.75 -3.37
N ALA A 113 23.52 -20.62 -2.51
CA ALA A 113 23.73 -20.29 -1.10
C ALA A 113 24.77 -19.17 -0.92
N ILE A 114 25.86 -19.19 -1.69
CA ILE A 114 26.89 -18.14 -1.66
C ILE A 114 26.32 -16.81 -2.15
N TRP A 115 25.64 -16.79 -3.29
CA TRP A 115 25.06 -15.56 -3.84
C TRP A 115 23.92 -15.01 -2.97
N LYS A 116 23.12 -15.89 -2.35
CA LYS A 116 22.12 -15.49 -1.34
C LYS A 116 22.80 -14.78 -0.18
N LEU A 117 23.78 -15.43 0.46
CA LEU A 117 24.47 -14.87 1.63
C LEU A 117 25.21 -13.56 1.29
N PHE A 118 25.83 -13.49 0.11
CA PHE A 118 26.48 -12.29 -0.37
C PHE A 118 25.49 -11.12 -0.52
N GLN A 119 24.31 -11.39 -1.07
CA GLN A 119 23.26 -10.38 -1.23
C GLN A 119 22.68 -9.94 0.12
N GLU A 120 22.56 -10.84 1.10
CA GLU A 120 22.17 -10.51 2.47
C GLU A 120 23.16 -9.52 3.11
N TYR A 121 24.47 -9.77 2.96
CA TYR A 121 25.50 -8.84 3.46
C TYR A 121 25.39 -7.46 2.83
N LEU A 122 25.20 -7.41 1.51
CA LEU A 122 25.04 -6.16 0.78
C LEU A 122 23.79 -5.38 1.23
N LEU A 123 22.64 -6.03 1.41
CA LEU A 123 21.42 -5.36 1.86
C LEU A 123 21.49 -4.91 3.33
N LEU A 124 22.14 -5.69 4.18
CA LEU A 124 22.27 -5.37 5.61
C LEU A 124 23.27 -4.24 5.87
N LYS A 125 24.44 -4.27 5.20
CA LYS A 125 25.57 -3.38 5.52
C LYS A 125 26.12 -2.58 4.35
N GLY A 126 25.60 -2.79 3.15
CA GLY A 126 26.05 -2.09 1.95
C GLY A 126 27.39 -2.60 1.46
N GLU A 127 27.85 -3.75 1.95
CA GLU A 127 29.12 -4.37 1.56
C GLU A 127 28.98 -5.88 1.52
N GLY A 128 29.55 -6.52 0.49
CA GLY A 128 29.67 -7.96 0.38
C GLY A 128 31.08 -8.34 -0.06
N TYR A 129 31.64 -9.39 0.55
CA TYR A 129 33.00 -9.84 0.31
C TYR A 129 33.06 -11.36 0.08
N LEU A 130 33.71 -11.79 -1.00
CA LEU A 130 34.09 -13.19 -1.23
C LEU A 130 35.60 -13.25 -1.46
N LEU A 131 36.30 -14.04 -0.66
CA LEU A 131 37.72 -14.34 -0.86
C LEU A 131 37.85 -15.27 -2.07
N ILE A 132 38.72 -14.90 -3.01
CA ILE A 132 39.01 -15.67 -4.22
C ILE A 132 40.25 -16.50 -3.94
N GLU A 133 40.11 -17.82 -3.90
CA GLU A 133 41.25 -18.73 -3.93
C GLU A 133 41.57 -19.07 -5.39
N ARG A 134 42.85 -19.12 -5.75
CA ARG A 134 43.30 -19.27 -7.14
C ARG A 134 44.07 -20.56 -7.33
N TYR A 135 43.96 -21.12 -8.53
CA TYR A 135 44.83 -22.19 -8.99
C TYR A 135 46.27 -21.67 -9.20
N PRO A 136 47.28 -22.56 -9.31
CA PRO A 136 48.66 -22.16 -9.57
C PRO A 136 48.88 -21.38 -10.88
N ASP A 137 47.94 -21.46 -11.83
CA ASP A 137 47.92 -20.72 -13.09
C ASP A 137 47.30 -19.31 -12.97
N GLY A 138 46.83 -18.93 -11.78
CA GLY A 138 46.24 -17.62 -11.49
C GLY A 138 44.74 -17.53 -11.72
N MET A 139 44.08 -18.58 -12.24
CA MET A 139 42.64 -18.59 -12.44
C MET A 139 41.87 -18.72 -11.12
N PRO A 140 40.73 -18.04 -10.93
CA PRO A 140 39.86 -18.24 -9.78
C PRO A 140 39.41 -19.71 -9.66
N ALA A 141 39.70 -20.33 -8.53
CA ALA A 141 39.35 -21.71 -8.22
C ALA A 141 38.10 -21.78 -7.35
N GLU A 142 38.05 -20.99 -6.28
CA GLU A 142 37.00 -21.06 -5.27
C GLU A 142 36.61 -19.68 -4.73
N LEU A 143 35.35 -19.54 -4.30
CA LEU A 143 34.81 -18.38 -3.60
C LEU A 143 34.45 -18.75 -2.16
N TRP A 144 35.02 -17.98 -1.23
CA TRP A 144 34.78 -18.14 0.21
C TRP A 144 34.10 -16.91 0.77
N PRO A 145 32.83 -17.00 1.23
CA PRO A 145 32.14 -15.83 1.76
C PRO A 145 32.77 -15.36 3.07
N VAL A 146 33.11 -14.07 3.12
CA VAL A 146 33.70 -13.44 4.30
C VAL A 146 32.64 -12.57 4.99
N PRO A 147 32.30 -12.85 6.25
CA PRO A 147 31.42 -11.98 7.01
C PRO A 147 31.97 -10.55 7.09
N VAL A 148 31.12 -9.56 6.80
CA VAL A 148 31.48 -8.13 6.76
C VAL A 148 32.08 -7.58 8.07
N GLN A 149 31.77 -8.23 9.20
CA GLN A 149 32.28 -7.91 10.53
C GLN A 149 33.72 -8.38 10.77
N TRP A 150 34.22 -9.32 9.96
CA TRP A 150 35.61 -9.76 10.03
C TRP A 150 36.54 -8.78 9.32
N VAL A 151 36.03 -8.01 8.35
CA VAL A 151 36.78 -6.99 7.63
C VAL A 151 36.90 -5.73 8.50
N GLN A 152 38.10 -5.48 9.01
CA GLN A 152 38.38 -4.32 9.86
C GLN A 152 38.75 -3.09 9.05
N GLN A 153 39.45 -3.28 7.93
CA GLN A 153 39.93 -2.19 7.08
C GLN A 153 39.80 -2.56 5.61
N THR A 154 39.27 -1.61 4.82
CA THR A 154 39.18 -1.66 3.37
C THR A 154 40.43 -1.04 2.74
N PRO A 155 40.80 -1.43 1.51
CA PRO A 155 41.97 -0.89 0.83
C PRO A 155 41.80 0.61 0.56
N TYR A 156 42.90 1.34 0.68
CA TYR A 156 42.99 2.77 0.40
C TYR A 156 44.32 3.09 -0.30
N LEU A 157 44.45 4.30 -0.83
CA LEU A 157 45.65 4.71 -1.55
C LEU A 157 46.89 4.57 -0.64
N GLY A 158 47.80 3.65 -0.99
CA GLY A 158 49.01 3.32 -0.22
C GLY A 158 48.93 2.02 0.60
N ALA A 159 47.75 1.38 0.70
CA ALA A 159 47.55 0.08 1.34
C ALA A 159 46.50 -0.75 0.56
N PRO A 160 46.90 -1.49 -0.49
CA PRO A 160 45.99 -2.23 -1.36
C PRO A 160 45.60 -3.60 -0.78
N TYR A 161 45.34 -3.66 0.53
CA TYR A 161 44.97 -4.90 1.21
C TYR A 161 43.77 -4.72 2.14
N TYR A 162 42.95 -5.75 2.22
CA TYR A 162 41.92 -5.93 3.23
C TYR A 162 42.52 -6.54 4.49
N VAL A 163 42.16 -6.01 5.65
CA VAL A 163 42.58 -6.58 6.94
C VAL A 163 41.41 -7.37 7.51
N ILE A 164 41.53 -8.70 7.49
CA ILE A 164 40.50 -9.62 7.98
C ILE A 164 40.93 -10.18 9.33
N ARG A 165 40.03 -10.12 10.31
CA ARG A 165 40.22 -10.74 11.62
C ARG A 165 39.28 -11.91 11.79
N THR A 166 39.85 -13.11 11.82
CA THR A 166 39.10 -14.35 12.04
C THR A 166 38.61 -14.46 13.48
N THR A 167 37.65 -15.35 13.74
CA THR A 167 37.14 -15.65 15.09
C THR A 167 38.24 -16.15 16.05
N GLY A 168 39.30 -16.78 15.52
CA GLY A 168 40.49 -17.19 16.27
C GLY A 168 41.45 -16.05 16.65
N GLY A 169 41.16 -14.81 16.23
CA GLY A 169 41.97 -13.63 16.53
C GLY A 169 43.18 -13.43 15.60
N MET A 170 43.37 -14.31 14.62
CA MET A 170 44.40 -14.15 13.58
C MET A 170 43.99 -13.05 12.61
N ILE A 171 44.94 -12.15 12.34
CA ILE A 171 44.81 -11.06 11.38
C ILE A 171 45.48 -11.52 10.08
N VAL A 172 44.72 -11.48 8.99
CA VAL A 172 45.16 -11.85 7.64
C VAL A 172 45.01 -10.64 6.73
N ASN A 173 46.06 -10.31 5.99
CA ASN A 173 46.02 -9.28 4.96
C ASN A 173 45.74 -9.95 3.62
N VAL A 174 44.65 -9.58 2.96
CA VAL A 174 44.24 -10.12 1.66
C VAL A 174 44.42 -9.04 0.60
N SER A 175 45.02 -9.38 -0.54
CA SER A 175 45.20 -8.45 -1.66
C SER A 175 43.85 -7.96 -2.21
N MET A 176 43.82 -6.76 -2.77
CA MET A 176 42.65 -6.24 -3.49
C MET A 176 42.22 -7.16 -4.65
N GLU A 177 43.19 -7.81 -5.29
CA GLU A 177 42.95 -8.72 -6.43
C GLU A 177 42.36 -10.07 -6.02
N ASP A 178 42.53 -10.48 -4.76
CA ASP A 178 42.08 -11.78 -4.24
C ASP A 178 40.75 -11.67 -3.49
N MET A 179 40.04 -10.55 -3.65
CA MET A 179 38.77 -10.29 -2.99
C MET A 179 37.74 -9.79 -4.00
N PHE A 180 36.69 -10.57 -4.21
CA PHE A 180 35.49 -10.10 -4.90
C PHE A 180 34.69 -9.22 -3.95
N THR A 181 34.46 -7.97 -4.34
CA THR A 181 33.79 -6.97 -3.51
C THR A 181 32.65 -6.29 -4.25
N MET A 182 31.52 -6.11 -3.58
CA MET A 182 30.47 -5.16 -4.01
C MET A 182 30.15 -4.24 -2.85
N LYS A 183 29.93 -2.97 -3.17
CA LYS A 183 29.73 -1.92 -2.18
C LYS A 183 28.70 -0.90 -2.66
N ASP A 184 27.68 -0.68 -1.84
CA ASP A 184 26.78 0.46 -1.96
C ASP A 184 27.48 1.70 -1.42
N LEU A 185 27.76 2.66 -2.30
CA LEU A 185 28.55 3.84 -1.99
C LEU A 185 27.81 4.76 -1.01
N ASN A 186 28.46 5.09 0.10
CA ASN A 186 27.95 6.05 1.05
C ASN A 186 28.13 7.49 0.53
N PRO A 187 27.07 8.31 0.42
CA PRO A 187 27.19 9.68 -0.07
C PRO A 187 28.02 10.59 0.85
N VAL A 188 28.13 10.27 2.14
CA VAL A 188 28.93 11.04 3.12
C VAL A 188 30.42 10.76 2.97
N ASP A 189 30.79 9.50 2.71
CA ASP A 189 32.18 9.09 2.49
C ASP A 189 32.24 7.88 1.53
N PRO A 190 32.40 8.12 0.21
CA PRO A 190 32.42 7.06 -0.79
C PRO A 190 33.61 6.08 -0.63
N TYR A 191 34.69 6.51 0.02
CA TYR A 191 35.95 5.77 0.09
C TYR A 191 36.03 4.83 1.30
N ARG A 192 35.20 5.04 2.32
CA ARG A 192 35.21 4.23 3.56
C ARG A 192 34.33 2.99 3.46
N ARG A 193 33.39 2.83 4.39
CA ARG A 193 32.48 1.70 4.45
C ARG A 193 31.24 1.96 3.59
N GLY A 194 30.58 0.90 3.15
CA GLY A 194 29.32 0.97 2.43
C GLY A 194 28.20 1.42 3.36
N LEU A 195 27.09 1.81 2.77
CA LEU A 195 25.87 2.12 3.51
C LEU A 195 24.79 1.12 3.12
N GLY A 196 24.39 0.27 4.06
CA GLY A 196 23.35 -0.73 3.84
C GLY A 196 21.95 -0.13 3.89
N GLN A 197 21.03 -0.68 3.10
CA GLN A 197 19.62 -0.27 3.13
C GLN A 197 18.98 -0.54 4.49
N ALA A 198 19.33 -1.67 5.14
CA ALA A 198 18.80 -1.96 6.47
C ALA A 198 19.24 -0.96 7.56
N GLU A 199 20.36 -0.26 7.38
CA GLU A 199 20.81 0.75 8.35
C GLU A 199 19.94 2.00 8.33
N ALA A 200 19.29 2.31 7.20
CA ALA A 200 18.39 3.45 7.10
C ALA A 200 17.05 3.23 7.82
N VAL A 201 16.61 1.99 7.94
CA VAL A 201 15.40 1.58 8.68
C VAL A 201 15.73 0.94 10.02
N ALA A 202 16.90 1.29 10.55
CA ALA A 202 17.45 0.72 11.76
C ALA A 202 16.53 0.92 12.96
N ASP A 203 16.14 2.17 13.16
CA ASP A 203 15.34 2.61 14.29
C ASP A 203 13.93 2.02 14.24
N GLU A 204 13.33 1.91 13.05
CA GLU A 204 12.03 1.28 12.82
C GLU A 204 12.06 -0.21 13.18
N ALA A 205 13.09 -0.93 12.71
CA ALA A 205 13.26 -2.34 13.02
C ALA A 205 13.49 -2.57 14.53
N GLU A 206 14.29 -1.71 15.17
CA GLU A 206 14.50 -1.72 16.61
C GLU A 206 13.22 -1.41 17.39
N LEU A 207 12.45 -0.42 16.93
CA LEU A 207 11.18 -0.04 17.54
C LEU A 207 10.18 -1.18 17.53
N ASP A 208 10.04 -1.93 16.43
CA ASP A 208 9.16 -3.10 16.39
C ASP A 208 9.66 -4.21 17.35
N GLU A 209 10.98 -4.40 17.47
CA GLU A 209 11.54 -5.37 18.40
C GLU A 209 11.31 -4.98 19.87
N TYR A 210 11.52 -3.71 20.22
CA TYR A 210 11.22 -3.20 21.56
C TYR A 210 9.74 -3.28 21.86
N ALA A 211 8.87 -2.95 20.91
CA ALA A 211 7.43 -3.12 21.04
C ALA A 211 7.06 -4.60 21.26
N ALA A 212 7.66 -5.53 20.51
CA ALA A 212 7.43 -6.96 20.68
C ALA A 212 7.92 -7.47 22.05
N LYS A 213 9.10 -7.03 22.52
CA LYS A 213 9.61 -7.36 23.85
C LYS A 213 8.75 -6.76 24.95
N PHE A 214 8.30 -5.52 24.79
CA PHE A 214 7.38 -4.87 25.72
C PHE A 214 6.05 -5.63 25.79
N GLN A 215 5.45 -5.97 24.64
CA GLN A 215 4.24 -6.79 24.57
C GLN A 215 4.44 -8.15 25.25
N LYS A 216 5.53 -8.85 24.92
CA LYS A 216 5.88 -10.13 25.55
C LYS A 216 6.01 -9.99 27.06
N ASN A 217 6.74 -8.98 27.54
CA ASN A 217 6.92 -8.72 28.97
C ASN A 217 5.64 -8.26 29.65
N PHE A 218 4.77 -7.53 28.96
CA PHE A 218 3.48 -7.11 29.45
C PHE A 218 2.58 -8.33 29.69
N PHE A 219 2.45 -9.21 28.70
CA PHE A 219 1.68 -10.45 28.83
C PHE A 219 2.32 -11.45 29.80
N TRP A 220 3.65 -11.52 29.86
CA TRP A 220 4.37 -12.45 30.72
C TRP A 220 4.39 -12.00 32.19
N ASN A 221 4.68 -10.73 32.45
CA ASN A 221 4.86 -10.21 33.81
C ASN A 221 3.57 -9.66 34.43
N GLY A 222 2.58 -9.21 33.65
CA GLY A 222 1.30 -8.70 34.18
C GLY A 222 1.46 -7.62 35.26
N ALA A 223 2.55 -6.85 35.21
CA ALA A 223 3.13 -6.21 36.41
C ALA A 223 2.77 -4.73 36.57
N THR A 224 1.85 -4.18 35.77
CA THR A 224 1.16 -2.94 36.13
C THR A 224 -0.05 -3.31 36.98
N PRO A 225 -0.16 -2.82 38.23
CA PRO A 225 -1.34 -3.10 39.03
C PRO A 225 -2.56 -2.46 38.37
N ASP A 226 -3.50 -3.26 37.87
CA ASP A 226 -4.73 -2.76 37.22
C ASP A 226 -5.59 -1.92 38.19
N THR A 227 -5.47 -2.21 39.49
CA THR A 227 -6.27 -1.60 40.53
C THR A 227 -5.39 -1.23 41.71
N ALA A 228 -5.45 0.03 42.12
CA ALA A 228 -4.98 0.45 43.44
C ALA A 228 -6.16 0.50 44.41
N ILE A 229 -6.02 -0.18 45.54
CA ILE A 229 -6.97 -0.16 46.66
C ILE A 229 -6.30 0.63 47.78
N VAL A 230 -6.83 1.80 48.11
CA VAL A 230 -6.36 2.59 49.25
C VAL A 230 -7.18 2.22 50.49
N ILE A 231 -6.54 1.64 51.51
CA ILE A 231 -7.17 1.30 52.80
C ILE A 231 -6.90 2.45 53.79
N PRO A 232 -7.93 3.22 54.19
CA PRO A 232 -7.74 4.33 55.11
C PRO A 232 -7.43 3.83 56.53
N GLY A 233 -6.33 4.31 57.12
CA GLY A 233 -5.93 3.98 58.51
C GLY A 233 -5.42 2.55 58.76
N GLY A 234 -5.12 1.78 57.71
CA GLY A 234 -4.66 0.39 57.81
C GLY A 234 -3.22 0.26 58.35
N ASN A 235 -3.01 -0.61 59.33
CA ASN A 235 -1.68 -0.92 59.86
C ASN A 235 -0.91 -1.85 58.90
N GLU A 236 0.43 -1.85 58.94
CA GLU A 236 1.28 -2.59 57.98
C GLU A 236 0.96 -4.10 57.93
N ASP A 237 0.57 -4.68 59.07
CA ASP A 237 0.15 -6.08 59.20
C ASP A 237 -1.24 -6.37 58.60
N GLN A 238 -2.12 -5.37 58.55
CA GLN A 238 -3.45 -5.48 57.92
C GLN A 238 -3.30 -5.44 56.40
N VAL A 239 -2.42 -4.57 55.89
CA VAL A 239 -2.08 -4.50 54.45
C VAL A 239 -1.45 -5.81 53.97
N LYS A 240 -0.52 -6.38 54.74
CA LYS A 240 0.09 -7.68 54.42
C LYS A 240 -0.92 -8.83 54.42
N ARG A 241 -1.81 -8.89 55.41
CA ARG A 241 -2.88 -9.91 55.48
C ARG A 241 -3.89 -9.79 54.34
N PHE A 242 -4.32 -8.58 54.03
CA PHE A 242 -5.23 -8.34 52.92
C PHE A 242 -4.57 -8.72 51.58
N ARG A 243 -3.29 -8.36 51.40
CA ARG A 243 -2.51 -8.74 50.21
C ARG A 243 -2.31 -10.26 50.12
N SER A 244 -2.10 -10.96 51.24
CA SER A 244 -1.96 -12.43 51.23
C SER A 244 -3.27 -13.12 50.92
N GLU A 245 -4.39 -12.72 51.55
CA GLU A 245 -5.72 -13.28 51.26
C GLU A 245 -6.18 -12.99 49.84
N TRP A 246 -5.90 -11.78 49.32
CA TRP A 246 -6.19 -11.43 47.95
C TRP A 246 -5.39 -12.29 46.98
N ASN A 247 -4.07 -12.42 47.20
CA ASN A 247 -3.24 -13.30 46.39
C ASN A 247 -3.67 -14.76 46.49
N GLU A 248 -4.14 -15.24 47.65
CA GLU A 248 -4.58 -16.62 47.83
C GLU A 248 -5.91 -16.90 47.12
N LYS A 249 -6.87 -15.98 47.18
CA LYS A 249 -8.18 -16.10 46.52
C LYS A 249 -8.15 -15.82 45.02
N PHE A 250 -7.20 -15.02 44.55
CA PHE A 250 -7.15 -14.56 43.16
C PHE A 250 -5.88 -14.99 42.39
N ARG A 251 -4.93 -15.73 42.98
CA ARG A 251 -3.85 -16.41 42.23
C ARG A 251 -4.41 -17.61 41.47
N GLY A 252 -4.78 -17.39 40.22
CA GLY A 252 -4.86 -18.44 39.21
C GLY A 252 -3.73 -18.25 38.19
N PHE A 253 -3.27 -19.36 37.61
CA PHE A 253 -2.26 -19.45 36.53
C PHE A 253 -2.58 -18.56 35.29
N MET A 254 -3.83 -18.06 35.17
CA MET A 254 -4.33 -17.25 34.05
C MET A 254 -4.79 -15.83 34.45
N LYS A 255 -4.46 -15.32 35.64
CA LYS A 255 -4.90 -13.98 36.10
C LYS A 255 -3.71 -13.08 36.48
N SER A 256 -3.10 -12.53 35.44
CA SER A 256 -1.88 -11.72 35.44
C SER A 256 -2.13 -10.22 35.67
N HIS A 257 -2.86 -9.87 36.73
CA HIS A 257 -3.06 -8.45 37.11
C HIS A 257 -2.87 -8.27 38.62
N GLY A 258 -1.79 -7.57 38.98
CA GLY A 258 -1.51 -7.23 40.38
C GLY A 258 -2.49 -6.19 40.92
N VAL A 259 -2.71 -6.19 42.25
CA VAL A 259 -3.44 -5.12 42.93
C VAL A 259 -2.46 -4.41 43.87
N ALA A 260 -2.34 -3.09 43.74
CA ALA A 260 -1.54 -2.27 44.65
C ALA A 260 -2.41 -1.87 45.83
N VAL A 261 -2.02 -2.25 47.04
CA VAL A 261 -2.77 -1.88 48.26
C VAL A 261 -1.95 -0.84 49.01
N LEU A 262 -2.49 0.36 49.16
CA LEU A 262 -1.79 1.51 49.77
C LEU A 262 -2.55 1.97 51.03
N THR A 263 -1.85 2.50 52.03
CA THR A 263 -2.48 3.05 53.23
C THR A 263 -2.81 4.53 53.03
N GLY A 264 -4.06 4.92 53.28
CA GLY A 264 -4.52 6.32 53.21
C GLY A 264 -4.75 6.97 54.58
N PRO A 265 -4.91 8.31 54.65
CA PRO A 265 -5.27 9.03 55.88
C PRO A 265 -6.62 8.55 56.45
N LYS A 266 -6.76 8.52 57.79
CA LYS A 266 -7.94 7.99 58.51
C LYS A 266 -9.28 8.63 58.14
N GLU A 267 -9.27 9.83 57.56
CA GLU A 267 -10.47 10.61 57.22
C GLU A 267 -10.94 10.41 55.76
N SER A 268 -10.34 9.49 55.01
CA SER A 268 -10.68 9.23 53.60
C SER A 268 -11.53 7.96 53.40
N THR A 269 -12.45 7.98 52.45
CA THR A 269 -13.17 6.77 51.98
C THR A 269 -12.25 5.88 51.16
N PRO A 270 -12.40 4.54 51.18
CA PRO A 270 -11.58 3.65 50.35
C PRO A 270 -11.81 3.96 48.87
N ILE A 271 -10.75 4.37 48.18
CA ILE A 271 -10.78 4.68 46.74
C ILE A 271 -10.22 3.47 46.00
N ILE A 272 -11.04 2.91 45.11
CA ILE A 272 -10.63 1.91 44.14
C ILE A 272 -10.35 2.66 42.84
N THR A 273 -9.08 2.99 42.61
CA THR A 273 -8.66 3.63 41.36
C THR A 273 -8.18 2.54 40.42
N LYS A 274 -8.89 2.33 39.30
CA LYS A 274 -8.32 1.60 38.17
C LYS A 274 -7.18 2.46 37.63
N LEU A 275 -5.96 1.94 37.71
CA LEU A 275 -4.75 2.68 37.35
C LEU A 275 -4.43 2.60 35.85
N ALA A 276 -5.11 1.72 35.12
CA ALA A 276 -4.89 1.52 33.70
C ALA A 276 -6.23 1.56 32.94
N ASP A 277 -6.31 2.45 31.94
CA ASP A 277 -7.12 2.16 30.76
C ASP A 277 -6.50 0.94 30.08
N ASN A 278 -7.34 0.01 29.65
CA ASN A 278 -6.87 -1.22 29.01
C ASN A 278 -5.94 -0.83 27.86
N MET A 279 -4.70 -1.30 27.89
CA MET A 279 -3.73 -1.08 26.81
C MET A 279 -4.17 -1.66 25.45
N LYS A 280 -5.35 -2.32 25.40
CA LYS A 280 -6.12 -2.59 24.17
C LYS A 280 -6.52 -1.31 23.41
N ASP A 281 -6.64 -0.17 24.10
CA ASP A 281 -6.99 1.12 23.50
C ASP A 281 -5.75 1.89 23.00
N MET A 282 -4.53 1.39 23.30
CA MET A 282 -3.32 1.94 22.71
C MET A 282 -3.16 1.34 21.32
N ASP A 283 -3.07 2.19 20.30
CA ASP A 283 -3.04 1.83 18.87
C ASP A 283 -1.74 1.13 18.42
N MET A 284 -1.35 0.08 19.14
CA MET A 284 -0.10 -0.65 18.94
C MET A 284 -0.16 -1.53 17.69
N ILE A 285 -1.36 -1.99 17.30
CA ILE A 285 -1.53 -2.82 16.10
C ILE A 285 -1.33 -1.96 14.85
N ASN A 286 -1.91 -0.76 14.79
CA ASN A 286 -1.66 0.12 13.65
C ASN A 286 -0.22 0.63 13.66
N GLY A 287 0.37 0.92 14.83
CA GLY A 287 1.79 1.25 14.94
C GLY A 287 2.70 0.18 14.32
N ARG A 288 2.50 -1.10 14.67
CA ARG A 288 3.27 -2.21 14.09
C ARG A 288 2.97 -2.49 12.62
N THR A 289 1.77 -2.14 12.16
CA THR A 289 1.39 -2.24 10.74
C THR A 289 2.07 -1.14 9.94
N PHE A 290 2.09 0.09 10.47
CA PHE A 290 2.79 1.22 9.89
C PHE A 290 4.31 0.97 9.80
N THR A 291 4.95 0.51 10.88
CA THR A 291 6.38 0.16 10.88
C THR A 291 6.69 -0.95 9.88
N ARG A 292 5.80 -1.95 9.73
CA ARG A 292 5.96 -3.00 8.72
C ARG A 292 5.97 -2.41 7.32
N ASP A 293 4.95 -1.61 7.01
CA ASP A 293 4.71 -1.09 5.68
C ASP A 293 5.83 -0.10 5.30
N ALA A 294 6.29 0.74 6.23
CA ALA A 294 7.45 1.61 6.04
C ALA A 294 8.74 0.83 5.71
N ILE A 295 9.01 -0.28 6.41
CA ILE A 295 10.19 -1.13 6.12
C ILE A 295 10.04 -1.80 4.74
N MET A 296 8.85 -2.30 4.39
CA MET A 296 8.60 -2.90 3.08
C MET A 296 8.78 -1.89 1.94
N GLU A 297 8.23 -0.68 2.11
CA GLU A 297 8.39 0.43 1.16
C GLU A 297 9.85 0.82 0.97
N HIS A 298 10.65 0.85 2.04
CA HIS A 298 12.07 1.16 1.97
C HIS A 298 12.85 0.17 1.07
N PHE A 299 12.55 -1.13 1.16
CA PHE A 299 13.15 -2.14 0.28
C PHE A 299 12.49 -2.22 -1.10
N GLY A 300 11.43 -1.46 -1.36
CA GLY A 300 10.63 -1.51 -2.58
C GLY A 300 9.77 -2.78 -2.70
N MET A 301 9.53 -3.49 -1.59
CA MET A 301 8.81 -4.76 -1.55
C MET A 301 7.30 -4.55 -1.57
N PRO A 302 6.57 -5.06 -2.59
CA PRO A 302 5.11 -5.07 -2.55
C PRO A 302 4.57 -6.02 -1.47
N ARG A 303 3.44 -5.65 -0.87
CA ARG A 303 2.80 -6.39 0.23
C ARG A 303 2.34 -7.80 -0.20
N GLU A 304 1.94 -7.93 -1.46
CA GLU A 304 1.49 -9.16 -2.10
C GLU A 304 2.62 -10.20 -2.16
N ILE A 305 3.86 -9.77 -2.46
CA ILE A 305 5.04 -10.66 -2.50
C ILE A 305 5.36 -11.22 -1.12
N MET A 306 5.08 -10.44 -0.07
CA MET A 306 5.25 -10.85 1.33
C MET A 306 4.05 -11.65 1.87
N GLY A 307 3.09 -12.03 1.02
CA GLY A 307 1.94 -12.88 1.39
C GLY A 307 0.80 -12.13 2.09
N ILE A 308 0.76 -10.80 2.02
CA ILE A 308 -0.30 -9.99 2.64
C ILE A 308 -1.36 -9.67 1.58
N THR A 309 -2.41 -10.51 1.50
CA THR A 309 -3.41 -10.45 0.41
C THR A 309 -4.72 -9.78 0.82
N GLN A 310 -4.67 -8.62 1.47
CA GLN A 310 -5.89 -7.88 1.82
C GLN A 310 -6.48 -7.23 0.56
N ASN A 311 -7.63 -7.72 0.08
CA ASN A 311 -8.34 -7.21 -1.11
C ASN A 311 -7.55 -7.26 -2.44
N SER A 312 -6.55 -8.15 -2.55
CA SER A 312 -5.76 -8.31 -3.79
C SER A 312 -6.49 -9.24 -4.76
N ASN A 313 -6.55 -8.84 -6.04
CA ASN A 313 -7.01 -9.68 -7.14
C ASN A 313 -5.80 -10.17 -7.97
N ARG A 314 -6.02 -11.08 -8.94
CA ARG A 314 -4.93 -11.63 -9.76
C ARG A 314 -4.16 -10.55 -10.50
N ALA A 315 -4.87 -9.57 -11.09
CA ALA A 315 -4.24 -8.49 -11.84
C ALA A 315 -3.34 -7.60 -10.96
N THR A 316 -3.71 -7.36 -9.70
CA THR A 316 -2.87 -6.61 -8.75
C THR A 316 -1.65 -7.42 -8.30
N ALA A 317 -1.78 -8.74 -8.17
CA ALA A 317 -0.65 -9.62 -7.87
C ALA A 317 0.36 -9.67 -9.03
N ASP A 318 -0.12 -9.79 -10.27
CA ASP A 318 0.74 -9.82 -11.47
C ASP A 318 1.46 -8.47 -11.66
N ALA A 319 0.75 -7.36 -11.44
CA ALA A 319 1.35 -6.02 -11.43
C ALA A 319 2.41 -5.86 -10.33
N ALA A 320 2.17 -6.40 -9.13
CA ALA A 320 3.14 -6.37 -8.04
C ALA A 320 4.41 -7.18 -8.36
N GLN A 321 4.28 -8.36 -8.99
CA GLN A 321 5.42 -9.15 -9.46
C GLN A 321 6.25 -8.38 -10.50
N TYR A 322 5.58 -7.72 -11.45
CA TYR A 322 6.26 -6.89 -12.46
C TYR A 322 7.06 -5.75 -11.82
N ILE A 323 6.44 -4.99 -10.90
CA ILE A 323 7.10 -3.88 -10.19
C ILE A 323 8.29 -4.40 -9.39
N TYR A 324 8.12 -5.52 -8.69
CA TYR A 324 9.17 -6.14 -7.89
C TYR A 324 10.37 -6.57 -8.74
N ALA A 325 10.13 -7.30 -9.83
CA ALA A 325 11.19 -7.74 -10.72
C ALA A 325 11.93 -6.56 -11.37
N ARG A 326 11.18 -5.58 -11.91
CA ARG A 326 11.75 -4.45 -12.64
C ARG A 326 12.49 -3.46 -11.75
N ASN A 327 11.95 -3.10 -10.58
CA ASN A 327 12.49 -2.02 -9.76
C ASN A 327 13.41 -2.52 -8.64
N VAL A 328 13.23 -3.76 -8.17
CA VAL A 328 14.00 -4.29 -7.03
C VAL A 328 15.04 -5.30 -7.50
N LEU A 329 14.64 -6.34 -8.21
CA LEU A 329 15.54 -7.44 -8.57
C LEU A 329 16.51 -7.05 -9.70
N TRP A 330 15.98 -6.53 -10.81
CA TRP A 330 16.76 -6.25 -12.02
C TRP A 330 17.96 -5.31 -11.80
N PRO A 331 17.82 -4.14 -11.12
CA PRO A 331 18.97 -3.26 -10.90
C PRO A 331 20.08 -3.92 -10.08
N ARG A 332 19.73 -4.80 -9.13
CA ARG A 332 20.69 -5.54 -8.30
C ARG A 332 21.41 -6.64 -9.09
N LEU A 333 20.70 -7.30 -10.00
CA LEU A 333 21.34 -8.23 -10.95
C LEU A 333 22.31 -7.51 -11.86
N MET A 334 21.93 -6.35 -12.41
CA MET A 334 22.82 -5.56 -13.26
C MET A 334 24.08 -5.12 -12.52
N GLN A 335 23.95 -4.63 -11.28
CA GLN A 335 25.13 -4.31 -10.46
C GLN A 335 26.04 -5.53 -10.22
N ARG A 336 25.45 -6.70 -9.98
CA ARG A 336 26.21 -7.95 -9.83
C ARG A 336 26.86 -8.38 -11.14
N GLN A 337 26.18 -8.21 -12.26
CA GLN A 337 26.69 -8.49 -13.59
C GLN A 337 27.92 -7.63 -13.88
N ASP A 338 27.83 -6.33 -13.64
CA ASP A 338 28.94 -5.39 -13.80
C ASP A 338 30.12 -5.79 -12.90
N ALA A 339 29.86 -6.16 -11.64
CA ALA A 339 30.89 -6.61 -10.73
C ALA A 339 31.58 -7.91 -11.19
N ILE A 340 30.81 -8.89 -11.67
CA ILE A 340 31.35 -10.16 -12.21
C ILE A 340 32.20 -9.90 -13.46
N ASN A 341 31.69 -9.07 -14.39
CA ASN A 341 32.39 -8.71 -15.62
C ASN A 341 33.68 -7.93 -15.36
N LEU A 342 33.72 -7.10 -14.31
CA LEU A 342 34.91 -6.30 -13.97
C LEU A 342 35.94 -7.07 -13.12
N GLN A 343 35.50 -7.92 -12.19
CA GLN A 343 36.39 -8.53 -11.18
C GLN A 343 36.70 -10.01 -11.41
N LEU A 344 35.81 -10.79 -12.04
CA LEU A 344 36.01 -12.24 -12.19
C LEU A 344 36.28 -12.63 -13.63
N LEU A 345 35.50 -12.09 -14.57
CA LEU A 345 35.54 -12.49 -15.98
C LEU A 345 36.88 -12.21 -16.69
N PRO A 346 37.62 -11.11 -16.40
CA PRO A 346 38.89 -10.82 -17.08
C PRO A 346 39.97 -11.89 -16.89
N TYR A 347 39.89 -12.70 -15.83
CA TYR A 347 40.82 -13.83 -15.61
C TYR A 347 40.58 -15.01 -16.56
N TYR A 348 39.43 -15.04 -17.23
CA TYR A 348 38.99 -16.11 -18.11
C TYR A 348 39.06 -15.74 -19.61
N GLY A 349 39.09 -14.45 -19.93
CA GLY A 349 39.21 -13.91 -21.28
C GLY A 349 38.78 -12.44 -21.35
N GLU A 350 39.38 -11.65 -22.25
CA GLU A 350 39.02 -10.23 -22.46
C GLU A 350 37.85 -10.05 -23.45
N ASP A 351 37.52 -11.09 -24.22
CA ASP A 351 36.47 -11.13 -25.25
C ASP A 351 35.11 -11.61 -24.74
N LEU A 352 35.00 -11.86 -23.42
CA LEU A 352 33.85 -12.47 -22.79
C LEU A 352 32.96 -11.44 -22.09
N ILE A 353 31.65 -11.67 -22.14
CA ILE A 353 30.63 -10.88 -21.42
C ILE A 353 29.65 -11.85 -20.78
N TRP A 354 29.44 -11.71 -19.47
CA TRP A 354 28.38 -12.40 -18.74
C TRP A 354 27.12 -11.52 -18.69
N GLU A 355 25.97 -12.09 -19.05
CA GLU A 355 24.66 -11.45 -18.94
C GLU A 355 23.65 -12.35 -18.21
N TYR A 356 22.90 -11.81 -17.26
CA TYR A 356 21.82 -12.55 -16.60
C TYR A 356 20.59 -12.67 -17.53
N ASP A 357 19.85 -13.77 -17.38
CA ASP A 357 18.57 -13.95 -18.07
C ASP A 357 17.55 -12.89 -17.62
N ASP A 358 16.67 -12.48 -18.54
CA ASP A 358 15.60 -11.52 -18.22
C ASP A 358 14.60 -12.17 -17.26
N ILE A 359 14.53 -11.63 -16.04
CA ILE A 359 13.64 -12.09 -14.99
C ILE A 359 12.34 -11.29 -14.92
N ILE A 360 12.17 -10.25 -15.76
CA ILE A 360 10.98 -9.41 -15.73
C ILE A 360 9.82 -10.19 -16.35
N PRO A 361 8.75 -10.48 -15.59
CA PRO A 361 7.59 -11.18 -16.13
C PRO A 361 7.02 -10.42 -17.32
N ARG A 362 6.99 -11.08 -18.48
CA ARG A 362 6.33 -10.57 -19.67
C ARG A 362 4.82 -10.64 -19.49
N ASN A 363 4.11 -9.65 -20.02
CA ASN A 363 2.67 -9.68 -20.01
C ASN A 363 2.22 -10.51 -21.21
N GLU A 364 2.02 -11.82 -20.98
CA GLU A 364 1.64 -12.75 -22.04
C GLU A 364 0.41 -12.30 -22.85
N GLU A 365 -0.58 -11.65 -22.21
CA GLU A 365 -1.76 -11.15 -22.92
C GLU A 365 -1.42 -10.00 -23.87
N LYS A 366 -0.54 -9.10 -23.43
CA LYS A 366 -0.05 -8.00 -24.27
C LYS A 366 0.82 -8.53 -25.41
N ASP A 367 1.72 -9.46 -25.12
CA ASP A 367 2.64 -10.01 -26.13
C ASP A 367 1.87 -10.87 -27.14
N LYS A 368 0.84 -11.63 -26.71
CA LYS A 368 -0.12 -12.31 -27.59
C LYS A 368 -0.90 -11.32 -28.47
N ALA A 369 -1.40 -10.23 -27.89
CA ALA A 369 -2.12 -9.22 -28.65
C ALA A 369 -1.20 -8.55 -29.69
N VAL A 370 0.01 -8.15 -29.30
CA VAL A 370 1.00 -7.54 -30.21
C VAL A 370 1.44 -8.52 -31.29
N ALA A 371 1.66 -9.79 -30.96
CA ALA A 371 2.02 -10.82 -31.93
C ALA A 371 0.91 -11.06 -32.96
N LEU A 372 -0.34 -11.24 -32.50
CA LEU A 372 -1.47 -11.53 -33.36
C LEU A 372 -1.94 -10.31 -34.17
N GLU A 373 -2.10 -9.15 -33.51
CA GLU A 373 -2.47 -7.91 -34.18
C GLU A 373 -1.34 -7.40 -35.08
N GLY A 374 -0.07 -7.54 -34.64
CA GLY A 374 1.10 -7.17 -35.43
C GLY A 374 1.22 -8.03 -36.69
N TRP A 375 1.01 -9.35 -36.56
CA TRP A 375 0.96 -10.26 -37.70
C TRP A 375 -0.19 -9.92 -38.65
N ASN A 376 -1.42 -9.84 -38.12
CA ASN A 376 -2.62 -9.61 -38.94
C ASN A 376 -2.61 -8.26 -39.66
N ASN A 377 -2.01 -7.23 -39.06
CA ASN A 377 -1.90 -5.90 -39.67
C ASN A 377 -0.64 -5.72 -40.53
N GLY A 378 0.21 -6.74 -40.68
CA GLY A 378 1.44 -6.68 -41.47
C GLY A 378 2.55 -5.82 -40.86
N LEU A 379 2.51 -5.58 -39.55
CA LEU A 379 3.54 -4.84 -38.80
C LEU A 379 4.69 -5.73 -38.33
N ALA A 380 4.41 -7.01 -38.11
CA ALA A 380 5.40 -8.01 -37.69
C ALA A 380 5.39 -9.18 -38.68
N THR A 381 6.54 -9.81 -38.88
CA THR A 381 6.65 -11.06 -39.63
C THR A 381 6.10 -12.24 -38.83
N ARG A 382 5.81 -13.35 -39.51
CA ARG A 382 5.35 -14.58 -38.83
C ARG A 382 6.39 -15.10 -37.84
N ASN A 383 7.69 -14.94 -38.12
CA ASN A 383 8.75 -15.32 -37.18
C ASN A 383 8.84 -14.37 -35.99
N GLU A 384 8.77 -13.06 -36.19
CA GLU A 384 8.74 -12.09 -35.07
C GLU A 384 7.52 -12.32 -34.16
N ALA A 385 6.35 -12.61 -34.75
CA ALA A 385 5.16 -12.96 -33.98
C ALA A 385 5.29 -14.30 -33.22
N ARG A 386 6.02 -15.28 -33.78
CA ARG A 386 6.29 -16.56 -33.11
C ARG A 386 7.30 -16.40 -31.98
N GLU A 387 8.33 -15.57 -32.15
CA GLU A 387 9.29 -15.25 -31.10
C GLU A 387 8.63 -14.54 -29.92
N LEU A 388 7.70 -13.61 -30.18
CA LEU A 388 6.90 -12.97 -29.13
C LEU A 388 5.99 -13.95 -28.36
N LEU A 389 5.71 -15.12 -28.94
CA LEU A 389 4.92 -16.20 -28.34
C LEU A 389 5.80 -17.33 -27.78
N ASP A 390 7.12 -17.17 -27.77
CA ASP A 390 8.11 -18.19 -27.39
C ASP A 390 7.97 -19.52 -28.18
N LEU A 391 7.60 -19.42 -29.47
CA LEU A 391 7.49 -20.54 -30.41
C LEU A 391 8.72 -20.63 -31.33
N GLU A 392 9.12 -21.85 -31.71
CA GLU A 392 10.23 -22.06 -32.67
C GLU A 392 9.96 -21.35 -34.01
N THR A 393 10.97 -20.65 -34.51
CA THR A 393 10.94 -19.95 -35.79
C THR A 393 11.09 -20.91 -36.97
N ASP A 394 10.51 -20.54 -38.12
CA ASP A 394 10.53 -21.33 -39.35
C ASP A 394 11.42 -20.64 -40.40
N PRO A 395 12.30 -21.36 -41.12
CA PRO A 395 13.06 -20.81 -42.24
C PRO A 395 12.22 -20.06 -43.30
N GLN A 396 10.93 -20.38 -43.46
CA GLN A 396 10.01 -19.70 -44.39
C GLN A 396 9.07 -18.69 -43.68
N GLY A 397 9.34 -18.34 -42.43
CA GLY A 397 8.47 -17.49 -41.60
C GLY A 397 8.73 -15.98 -41.68
N ASN A 398 9.69 -15.51 -42.47
CA ASN A 398 9.93 -14.07 -42.70
C ASN A 398 8.98 -13.50 -43.78
N ILE A 399 7.70 -13.79 -43.62
CA ILE A 399 6.61 -13.29 -44.46
C ILE A 399 5.84 -12.24 -43.69
N TYR A 400 5.17 -11.30 -44.37
CA TYR A 400 4.18 -10.35 -43.85
C TYR A 400 2.79 -10.71 -44.36
N LYS A 401 1.75 -10.56 -43.53
CA LYS A 401 0.35 -10.66 -43.97
C LYS A 401 -0.15 -9.28 -44.36
N THR A 402 -0.65 -9.12 -45.59
CA THR A 402 -1.26 -7.85 -46.04
C THR A 402 -2.78 -7.96 -46.07
N ASN A 403 -3.48 -6.92 -45.58
CA ASN A 403 -4.93 -6.91 -45.39
C ASN A 403 -5.76 -6.95 -46.69
N PHE A 404 -5.13 -6.84 -47.86
CA PHE A 404 -5.83 -7.00 -49.13
C PHE A 404 -5.77 -8.47 -49.57
N ALA A 405 -6.89 -9.18 -49.39
CA ALA A 405 -7.09 -10.57 -49.81
C ALA A 405 -6.12 -11.60 -49.18
N ASP A 406 -5.65 -11.37 -47.95
CA ASP A 406 -4.75 -12.30 -47.22
C ASP A 406 -3.51 -12.71 -48.05
N MET A 407 -2.92 -11.75 -48.75
CA MET A 407 -1.68 -11.95 -49.49
C MET A 407 -0.48 -11.98 -48.54
N PHE A 408 0.31 -13.05 -48.64
CA PHE A 408 1.59 -13.23 -47.93
C PHE A 408 2.74 -12.72 -48.79
N VAL A 409 3.50 -11.77 -48.27
CA VAL A 409 4.61 -11.11 -48.97
C VAL A 409 5.92 -11.44 -48.26
N ASP A 410 6.96 -11.82 -48.99
CA ASP A 410 8.29 -12.08 -48.41
C ASP A 410 8.92 -10.77 -47.92
N ALA A 411 9.69 -10.81 -46.83
CA ALA A 411 10.33 -9.62 -46.27
C ALA A 411 11.30 -8.91 -47.23
N ASN A 412 11.74 -9.57 -48.30
CA ASN A 412 12.62 -9.00 -49.32
C ASN A 412 11.89 -8.27 -50.47
N GLU A 413 10.55 -8.32 -50.54
CA GLU A 413 9.77 -7.66 -51.58
C GLU A 413 9.28 -6.25 -51.18
N ASN A 414 9.22 -5.31 -52.12
CA ASN A 414 8.83 -3.94 -51.85
C ASN A 414 7.30 -3.80 -51.70
N LEU A 415 6.81 -3.71 -50.46
CA LEU A 415 5.38 -3.61 -50.14
C LEU A 415 4.67 -2.42 -50.83
N VAL A 416 5.40 -1.35 -51.16
CA VAL A 416 4.83 -0.16 -51.82
C VAL A 416 4.49 -0.44 -53.28
N GLU A 417 5.33 -1.20 -53.99
CA GLU A 417 5.10 -1.55 -55.39
C GLU A 417 3.90 -2.49 -55.54
N ILE A 418 3.79 -3.49 -54.66
CA ILE A 418 2.70 -4.46 -54.66
C ILE A 418 1.36 -3.76 -54.37
N SER A 419 1.31 -2.86 -53.38
CA SER A 419 0.12 -2.05 -53.06
C SER A 419 -0.33 -1.19 -54.24
N SER A 420 0.62 -0.61 -54.98
CA SER A 420 0.33 0.19 -56.18
C SER A 420 -0.23 -0.64 -57.35
N HIS A 421 0.25 -1.87 -57.53
CA HIS A 421 -0.26 -2.79 -58.55
C HIS A 421 -1.68 -3.28 -58.24
N VAL A 422 -1.99 -3.50 -56.96
CA VAL A 422 -3.32 -3.91 -56.50
C VAL A 422 -4.34 -2.77 -56.61
N ALA A 423 -3.97 -1.54 -56.27
CA ALA A 423 -4.83 -0.36 -56.43
C ALA A 423 -5.18 -0.08 -57.91
N ASN A 424 -4.25 -0.36 -58.83
CA ASN A 424 -4.47 -0.16 -60.26
C ASN A 424 -5.39 -1.21 -60.92
N MET A 425 -5.62 -2.36 -60.29
CA MET A 425 -6.59 -3.36 -60.76
C MET A 425 -8.06 -2.95 -60.48
N GLN A 426 -8.31 -1.98 -59.61
CA GLN A 426 -9.67 -1.54 -59.26
C GLN A 426 -10.28 -0.50 -60.22
N TYR A 427 -9.55 -0.06 -61.26
CA TYR A 427 -9.98 1.00 -62.18
C TYR A 427 -10.23 0.52 -63.63
N THR A 428 -10.99 -0.58 -63.81
CA THR A 428 -11.53 -0.96 -65.13
C THR A 428 -13.07 -0.88 -65.16
N GLU A 429 -13.54 0.13 -65.91
CA GLU A 429 -14.86 0.44 -66.49
C GLU A 429 -16.20 0.05 -65.78
N GLY A 430 -16.94 1.10 -65.35
CA GLY A 430 -18.28 1.36 -65.90
C GLY A 430 -19.51 1.34 -64.96
N THR A 431 -19.88 2.48 -64.33
CA THR A 431 -21.22 3.17 -64.30
C THR A 431 -21.39 4.13 -63.09
N PRO A 432 -22.06 5.31 -63.23
CA PRO A 432 -22.41 6.21 -62.11
C PRO A 432 -23.95 6.30 -61.87
N PRO A 433 -24.43 7.04 -60.85
CA PRO A 433 -24.26 6.86 -59.40
C PRO A 433 -25.61 6.51 -58.72
N LEU A 434 -25.60 5.88 -57.55
CA LEU A 434 -26.78 5.73 -56.68
C LEU A 434 -26.45 6.26 -55.28
N GLU A 435 -27.29 7.19 -54.82
CA GLU A 435 -27.23 7.84 -53.51
C GLU A 435 -27.65 6.91 -52.36
N GLU A 436 -27.04 7.20 -51.21
CA GLU A 436 -27.52 7.04 -49.83
C GLU A 436 -28.39 5.83 -49.46
N ASP A 437 -27.73 4.74 -49.04
CA ASP A 437 -28.13 4.02 -47.84
C ASP A 437 -26.90 3.33 -47.21
N ARG A 438 -26.34 3.93 -46.15
CA ARG A 438 -25.25 3.36 -45.35
C ARG A 438 -25.78 3.14 -43.94
N ASP A 439 -26.22 1.91 -43.68
CA ASP A 439 -26.01 1.21 -42.40
C ASP A 439 -26.57 -0.23 -42.44
N SER A 440 -26.04 -1.04 -43.36
CA SER A 440 -26.07 -2.49 -43.20
C SER A 440 -24.69 -3.06 -43.57
N ILE A 441 -24.01 -3.62 -42.58
CA ILE A 441 -22.71 -4.28 -42.74
C ILE A 441 -23.01 -5.76 -42.96
N GLU A 442 -22.99 -6.20 -44.21
CA GLU A 442 -22.77 -7.61 -44.55
C GLU A 442 -21.25 -7.89 -44.52
N LEU A 443 -20.86 -8.93 -43.79
CA LEU A 443 -19.51 -9.49 -43.83
C LEU A 443 -19.60 -10.99 -44.09
N VAL A 444 -18.78 -11.43 -45.04
CA VAL A 444 -18.62 -12.79 -45.53
C VAL A 444 -17.99 -13.67 -44.43
N PRO A 445 -18.50 -14.88 -44.17
CA PRO A 445 -17.96 -15.75 -43.12
C PRO A 445 -16.66 -16.42 -43.57
N ASP A 446 -15.66 -16.42 -42.67
CA ASP A 446 -14.43 -17.20 -42.77
C ASP A 446 -14.67 -18.60 -42.18
N GLU A 447 -14.28 -19.64 -42.90
CA GLU A 447 -14.61 -21.03 -42.57
C GLU A 447 -13.73 -21.53 -41.41
N GLY A 448 -14.29 -21.60 -40.18
CA GLY A 448 -13.73 -22.44 -39.12
C GLY A 448 -13.87 -22.00 -37.66
N MET A 449 -14.47 -20.85 -37.35
CA MET A 449 -14.68 -20.42 -35.96
C MET A 449 -16.11 -20.66 -35.50
N ASP A 450 -16.29 -21.17 -34.27
CA ASP A 450 -17.61 -21.34 -33.66
C ASP A 450 -18.31 -19.98 -33.48
N ASP A 451 -19.61 -19.94 -33.77
CA ASP A 451 -20.43 -18.71 -33.73
C ASP A 451 -20.34 -17.97 -32.38
N GLU A 452 -20.12 -18.69 -31.29
CA GLU A 452 -19.96 -18.13 -29.94
C GLU A 452 -18.66 -17.32 -29.78
N GLU A 453 -17.55 -17.77 -30.36
CA GLU A 453 -16.25 -17.06 -30.30
C GLU A 453 -16.27 -15.76 -31.10
N ILE A 454 -16.92 -15.77 -32.28
CA ILE A 454 -17.09 -14.57 -33.11
C ILE A 454 -17.93 -13.52 -32.38
N ILE A 455 -18.98 -13.95 -31.66
CA ILE A 455 -19.83 -13.05 -30.85
C ILE A 455 -19.04 -12.47 -29.67
N LEU A 456 -18.21 -13.29 -29.01
CA LEU A 456 -17.42 -12.88 -27.85
C LEU A 456 -16.33 -11.86 -28.24
N HIS A 457 -15.65 -12.10 -29.36
CA HIS A 457 -14.64 -11.19 -29.89
C HIS A 457 -15.26 -9.85 -30.32
N LYS A 458 -16.40 -9.88 -31.02
CA LYS A 458 -17.20 -8.69 -31.34
C LYS A 458 -17.64 -7.94 -30.07
N ALA A 459 -18.06 -8.65 -29.02
CA ALA A 459 -18.48 -8.04 -27.77
C ALA A 459 -17.31 -7.37 -27.01
N MET A 460 -16.12 -7.97 -27.04
CA MET A 460 -14.90 -7.40 -26.45
C MET A 460 -14.44 -6.14 -27.16
N GLU A 461 -14.43 -6.13 -28.49
CA GLU A 461 -14.01 -4.96 -29.28
C GLU A 461 -15.00 -3.79 -29.13
N ILE A 462 -16.30 -4.07 -29.12
CA ILE A 462 -17.35 -3.09 -28.81
C ILE A 462 -17.18 -2.54 -27.39
N LYS A 463 -16.82 -3.39 -26.41
CA LYS A 463 -16.56 -2.96 -25.03
C LYS A 463 -15.31 -2.08 -24.95
N ALA A 464 -14.23 -2.43 -25.64
CA ALA A 464 -12.99 -1.66 -25.66
C ALA A 464 -13.18 -0.26 -26.30
N ARG A 465 -13.85 -0.18 -27.47
CA ARG A 465 -14.21 1.11 -28.08
C ARG A 465 -15.09 1.96 -27.17
N ARG A 466 -16.07 1.36 -26.49
CA ARG A 466 -16.91 2.08 -25.52
C ARG A 466 -16.12 2.63 -24.33
N VAL A 467 -15.19 1.85 -23.78
CA VAL A 467 -14.33 2.27 -22.67
C VAL A 467 -13.43 3.44 -23.10
N GLN A 468 -12.86 3.39 -24.30
CA GLN A 468 -12.04 4.49 -24.84
C GLN A 468 -12.85 5.76 -25.10
N THR A 469 -14.03 5.65 -25.74
CA THR A 469 -14.92 6.81 -25.96
C THR A 469 -15.39 7.40 -24.63
N ALA A 470 -15.66 6.56 -23.62
CA ALA A 470 -16.03 7.00 -22.30
C ALA A 470 -14.89 7.73 -21.56
N ALA A 471 -13.67 7.21 -21.63
CA ALA A 471 -12.48 7.87 -21.07
C ALA A 471 -12.27 9.26 -21.68
N ARG A 472 -12.38 9.39 -23.01
CA ARG A 472 -12.31 10.69 -23.71
C ARG A 472 -13.41 11.64 -23.27
N SER A 473 -14.62 11.12 -23.09
CA SER A 473 -15.76 11.93 -22.66
C SER A 473 -15.63 12.42 -21.20
N LEU A 474 -15.09 11.60 -20.30
CA LEU A 474 -14.77 11.99 -18.91
C LEU A 474 -13.69 13.07 -18.86
N GLU A 475 -12.67 12.91 -19.71
CA GLU A 475 -11.58 13.89 -19.79
C GLU A 475 -12.07 15.23 -20.34
N ALA A 476 -13.01 15.23 -21.29
CA ALA A 476 -13.65 16.45 -21.78
C ALA A 476 -14.45 17.17 -20.69
N VAL A 477 -15.26 16.44 -19.91
CA VAL A 477 -16.01 17.00 -18.78
C VAL A 477 -15.07 17.56 -17.70
N LYS A 478 -14.00 16.82 -17.37
CA LYS A 478 -12.97 17.29 -16.42
C LYS A 478 -12.36 18.61 -16.88
N ARG A 479 -11.93 18.71 -18.14
CA ARG A 479 -11.36 19.94 -18.71
C ARG A 479 -12.34 21.11 -18.67
N GLU A 480 -13.62 20.87 -19.01
CA GLU A 480 -14.67 21.89 -18.96
C GLU A 480 -14.85 22.42 -17.52
N GLN A 481 -15.01 21.52 -16.56
CA GLN A 481 -15.24 21.89 -15.15
C GLN A 481 -14.02 22.57 -14.53
N SER A 482 -12.81 22.04 -14.74
CA SER A 482 -11.57 22.67 -14.28
C SER A 482 -11.45 24.12 -14.75
N ARG A 483 -11.76 24.40 -16.03
CA ARG A 483 -11.74 25.76 -16.56
C ARG A 483 -12.77 26.68 -15.88
N LYS A 484 -13.97 26.17 -15.54
CA LYS A 484 -14.99 26.93 -14.81
C LYS A 484 -14.52 27.29 -13.39
N PHE A 485 -13.93 26.33 -12.68
CA PHE A 485 -13.33 26.56 -11.35
C PHE A 485 -12.19 27.58 -11.41
N GLU A 486 -11.27 27.43 -12.36
CA GLU A 486 -10.15 28.37 -12.53
C GLU A 486 -10.64 29.79 -12.81
N LEU A 487 -11.61 29.97 -13.72
CA LEU A 487 -12.17 31.28 -14.02
C LEU A 487 -12.90 31.91 -12.83
N ALA A 488 -13.64 31.09 -12.07
CA ALA A 488 -14.36 31.55 -10.89
C ALA A 488 -13.41 31.96 -9.76
N MET A 489 -12.40 31.13 -9.46
CA MET A 489 -11.38 31.41 -8.45
C MET A 489 -10.49 32.59 -8.85
N PHE A 490 -10.12 32.70 -10.12
CA PHE A 490 -9.33 33.83 -10.61
C PHE A 490 -10.09 35.16 -10.44
N LYS A 491 -11.39 35.19 -10.75
CA LYS A 491 -12.23 36.37 -10.52
C LYS A 491 -12.35 36.71 -9.03
N TYR A 492 -12.56 35.70 -8.19
CA TYR A 492 -12.63 35.86 -6.73
C TYR A 492 -11.33 36.45 -6.16
N LEU A 493 -10.18 35.80 -6.41
CA LEU A 493 -8.87 36.24 -5.91
C LEU A 493 -8.47 37.62 -6.46
N ARG A 494 -8.86 37.93 -7.70
CA ARG A 494 -8.64 39.26 -8.26
C ARG A 494 -9.47 40.33 -7.54
N ASN A 495 -10.72 40.05 -7.19
CA ASN A 495 -11.54 40.97 -6.42
C ASN A 495 -11.02 41.13 -4.98
N GLN A 496 -10.67 40.02 -4.32
CA GLN A 496 -10.09 40.01 -2.99
C GLN A 496 -8.79 40.83 -2.94
N SER A 497 -7.87 40.59 -3.87
CA SER A 497 -6.62 41.37 -3.97
C SER A 497 -6.86 42.85 -4.26
N SER A 498 -7.93 43.21 -4.99
CA SER A 498 -8.32 44.60 -5.20
C SER A 498 -8.83 45.25 -3.90
N GLN A 499 -9.60 44.53 -3.08
CA GLN A 499 -10.10 45.00 -1.80
C GLN A 499 -8.99 45.16 -0.75
N ILE A 500 -8.04 44.22 -0.71
CA ILE A 500 -6.83 44.34 0.11
C ILE A 500 -6.00 45.55 -0.35
N ARG A 501 -5.85 45.75 -1.65
CA ARG A 501 -5.13 46.91 -2.18
C ARG A 501 -5.83 48.23 -1.86
N SER A 502 -7.16 48.31 -1.97
CA SER A 502 -7.90 49.54 -1.64
C SER A 502 -7.83 49.85 -0.15
N SER A 503 -7.97 48.85 0.73
CA SER A 503 -7.83 49.04 2.19
C SER A 503 -6.43 49.47 2.61
N LEU A 504 -5.38 48.99 1.92
CA LEU A 504 -3.98 49.37 2.19
C LEU A 504 -3.54 50.68 1.51
N LEU A 505 -4.15 51.09 0.38
CA LEU A 505 -3.65 52.21 -0.44
C LEU A 505 -4.59 53.44 -0.49
N GLU A 506 -5.91 53.28 -0.37
CA GLU A 506 -6.86 54.42 -0.44
C GLU A 506 -6.98 55.18 0.89
N THR A 507 -6.55 54.60 2.01
CA THR A 507 -6.46 55.28 3.31
C THR A 507 -5.49 56.46 3.31
N ARG A 508 -4.48 56.50 2.43
CA ARG A 508 -3.48 57.60 2.35
C ARG A 508 -4.03 59.01 2.09
N LYS A 509 -5.29 59.18 1.70
CA LYS A 509 -5.85 60.53 1.46
C LYS A 509 -6.83 61.04 2.53
N ALA A 510 -7.25 60.23 3.52
CA ALA A 510 -8.24 60.71 4.49
C ALA A 510 -8.16 60.15 5.93
N ALA A 511 -7.27 59.21 6.25
CA ALA A 511 -6.96 58.84 7.63
C ALA A 511 -5.49 58.38 7.68
N GLY A 512 -4.74 58.70 8.75
CA GLY A 512 -3.29 58.67 8.75
C GLY A 512 -2.65 57.30 8.63
N ASP A 513 -1.32 57.31 8.81
CA ASP A 513 -0.39 56.20 8.60
C ASP A 513 -0.90 54.88 9.22
N ILE A 514 -0.47 53.72 8.70
CA ILE A 514 -0.82 52.36 9.21
C ILE A 514 -0.69 52.25 10.75
N TRP A 515 0.22 53.05 11.29
CA TRP A 515 0.50 53.28 12.71
C TRP A 515 -0.66 53.93 13.51
N GLU A 516 -1.47 54.81 12.91
CA GLU A 516 -2.69 55.34 13.54
C GLU A 516 -3.76 54.25 13.74
N MET A 517 -3.87 53.32 12.78
CA MET A 517 -4.82 52.21 12.83
C MET A 517 -4.42 51.14 13.85
N LEU A 518 -3.11 50.98 14.08
CA LEU A 518 -2.54 50.14 15.13
C LEU A 518 -2.42 50.86 16.48
N HIS A 519 -2.78 52.15 16.56
CA HIS A 519 -2.62 53.02 17.74
C HIS A 519 -1.20 52.98 18.35
N MET A 520 -0.15 52.84 17.52
CA MET A 520 1.24 52.72 17.95
C MET A 520 2.19 53.33 16.92
N THR A 521 3.35 53.79 17.37
CA THR A 521 4.40 54.32 16.49
C THR A 521 5.30 53.20 15.94
N GLN A 522 5.99 53.46 14.84
CA GLN A 522 6.94 52.51 14.24
C GLN A 522 8.05 52.08 15.22
N GLU A 523 8.58 53.05 15.99
CA GLU A 523 9.65 52.81 16.97
C GLU A 523 9.16 51.94 18.15
N GLU A 524 7.89 52.09 18.56
CA GLU A 524 7.28 51.25 19.60
C GLU A 524 7.06 49.81 19.12
N PHE A 525 6.71 49.61 17.85
CA PHE A 525 6.56 48.27 17.27
C PHE A 525 7.90 47.54 17.12
N GLU A 526 8.94 48.23 16.66
CA GLU A 526 10.28 47.68 16.50
C GLU A 526 10.94 47.32 17.85
N ALA A 527 10.50 47.94 18.95
CA ALA A 527 10.95 47.65 20.31
C ALA A 527 10.28 46.42 20.97
N LEU A 528 9.20 45.88 20.37
CA LEU A 528 8.50 44.70 20.88
C LEU A 528 9.29 43.41 20.65
N ALA A 529 9.01 42.38 21.46
CA ALA A 529 9.57 41.05 21.23
C ALA A 529 9.04 40.46 19.90
N PRO A 530 9.83 39.64 19.17
CA PRO A 530 9.44 39.12 17.85
C PRO A 530 8.07 38.41 17.83
N VAL A 531 7.76 37.68 18.90
CA VAL A 531 6.48 36.97 19.06
C VAL A 531 5.29 37.94 19.15
N GLN A 532 5.49 39.12 19.75
CA GLN A 532 4.45 40.15 19.88
C GLN A 532 4.25 40.92 18.58
N GLN A 533 5.33 41.16 17.83
CA GLN A 533 5.25 41.73 16.48
C GLN A 533 4.45 40.85 15.54
N GLU A 534 4.68 39.54 15.59
CA GLU A 534 3.96 38.55 14.78
C GLU A 534 2.47 38.47 15.16
N GLN A 535 2.14 38.53 16.45
CA GLN A 535 0.75 38.56 16.93
C GLN A 535 -0.01 39.80 16.47
N LEU A 536 0.62 40.98 16.52
CA LEU A 536 0.01 42.23 16.07
C LEU A 536 -0.16 42.27 14.55
N ALA A 537 0.82 41.77 13.79
CA ALA A 537 0.72 41.64 12.35
C ALA A 537 -0.40 40.67 11.93
N ALA A 538 -0.57 39.56 12.65
CA ALA A 538 -1.65 38.61 12.44
C ALA A 538 -3.03 39.23 12.74
N GLN A 539 -3.16 39.95 13.86
CA GLN A 539 -4.40 40.66 14.21
C GLN A 539 -4.78 41.74 13.21
N PHE A 540 -3.79 42.46 12.68
CA PHE A 540 -4.00 43.43 11.61
C PHE A 540 -4.47 42.75 10.33
N ALA A 541 -3.83 41.65 9.93
CA ALA A 541 -4.21 40.87 8.75
C ALA A 541 -5.64 40.31 8.87
N ASP A 542 -6.04 39.85 10.05
CA ASP A 542 -7.40 39.36 10.32
C ASP A 542 -8.47 40.45 10.22
N GLN A 543 -8.11 41.72 10.40
CA GLN A 543 -9.02 42.85 10.28
C GLN A 543 -9.12 43.42 8.85
N LEU A 544 -8.22 43.02 7.93
CA LEU A 544 -8.24 43.50 6.55
C LEU A 544 -9.40 42.92 5.73
N LEU A 545 -9.93 41.76 6.12
CA LEU A 545 -11.03 41.07 5.44
C LEU A 545 -12.08 40.57 6.45
N ASP A 546 -13.33 40.64 6.05
CA ASP A 546 -14.43 40.01 6.79
C ASP A 546 -14.55 38.54 6.34
N TRP A 547 -13.83 37.66 7.04
CA TRP A 547 -13.73 36.24 6.69
C TRP A 547 -15.07 35.52 6.63
N GLY A 548 -16.06 35.93 7.43
CA GLY A 548 -17.41 35.36 7.37
C GLY A 548 -18.14 35.71 6.07
N LYS A 549 -17.99 36.95 5.58
CA LYS A 549 -18.54 37.36 4.28
C LYS A 549 -17.81 36.72 3.11
N GLU A 550 -16.49 36.56 3.22
CA GLU A 550 -15.67 35.89 2.21
C GLU A 550 -16.05 34.41 2.07
N GLU A 551 -16.30 33.72 3.19
CA GLU A 551 -16.79 32.34 3.23
C GLU A 551 -18.16 32.20 2.52
N GLU A 552 -19.13 33.05 2.85
CA GLU A 552 -20.44 33.05 2.18
C GLU A 552 -20.33 33.31 0.66
N LEU A 553 -19.39 34.17 0.25
CA LEU A 553 -19.19 34.53 -1.15
C LEU A 553 -18.53 33.37 -1.91
N LEU A 554 -17.55 32.70 -1.31
CA LEU A 554 -16.94 31.47 -1.84
C LEU A 554 -17.95 30.34 -1.95
N GLU A 555 -18.78 30.13 -0.93
CA GLU A 555 -19.83 29.11 -0.95
C GLU A 555 -20.81 29.34 -2.10
N LYS A 556 -21.27 30.59 -2.30
CA LYS A 556 -22.15 30.97 -3.43
C LYS A 556 -21.51 30.71 -4.80
N ILE A 557 -20.19 30.79 -4.91
CA ILE A 557 -19.46 30.55 -6.16
C ILE A 557 -19.18 29.06 -6.37
N LEU A 558 -18.72 28.35 -5.34
CA LEU A 558 -18.20 26.98 -5.44
C LEU A 558 -19.27 25.92 -5.32
N ALA A 559 -20.28 26.10 -4.45
CA ALA A 559 -21.35 25.12 -4.28
C ALA A 559 -22.08 24.75 -5.59
N PRO A 560 -22.50 25.70 -6.46
CA PRO A 560 -23.13 25.34 -7.73
C PRO A 560 -22.16 24.63 -8.69
N LEU A 561 -20.88 25.01 -8.70
CA LEU A 561 -19.85 24.36 -9.54
C LEU A 561 -19.56 22.93 -9.09
N TRP A 562 -19.49 22.69 -7.78
CA TRP A 562 -19.33 21.34 -7.23
C TRP A 562 -20.56 20.47 -7.52
N SER A 563 -21.76 21.02 -7.36
CA SER A 563 -22.99 20.31 -7.69
C SER A 563 -23.07 19.95 -9.19
N GLU A 564 -22.70 20.88 -10.07
CA GLU A 564 -22.66 20.63 -11.53
C GLU A 564 -21.63 19.54 -11.87
N THR A 565 -20.43 19.63 -11.31
CA THR A 565 -19.34 18.66 -11.55
C THR A 565 -19.71 17.27 -11.07
N TYR A 566 -20.28 17.18 -9.87
CA TYR A 566 -20.73 15.92 -9.30
C TYR A 566 -21.83 15.27 -10.15
N SER A 567 -22.81 16.08 -10.59
CA SER A 567 -23.93 15.59 -11.41
C SER A 567 -23.44 15.08 -12.77
N LYS A 568 -22.59 15.83 -13.47
CA LYS A 568 -21.99 15.41 -14.74
C LYS A 568 -21.15 14.14 -14.59
N GLY A 569 -20.35 14.05 -13.53
CA GLY A 569 -19.56 12.85 -13.22
C GLY A 569 -20.44 11.63 -12.95
N ALA A 570 -21.52 11.81 -12.19
CA ALA A 570 -22.48 10.75 -11.88
C ALA A 570 -23.24 10.26 -13.12
N GLU A 571 -23.73 11.15 -13.99
CA GLU A 571 -24.40 10.81 -15.26
C GLU A 571 -23.48 10.01 -16.19
N GLN A 572 -22.20 10.40 -16.24
CA GLN A 572 -21.21 9.74 -17.08
C GLN A 572 -20.81 8.37 -16.53
N ALA A 573 -20.69 8.23 -15.21
CA ALA A 573 -20.48 6.96 -14.54
C ALA A 573 -21.69 6.02 -14.73
N GLN A 574 -22.91 6.55 -14.62
CA GLN A 574 -24.14 5.79 -14.90
C GLN A 574 -24.16 5.25 -16.34
N THR A 575 -23.81 6.09 -17.31
CA THR A 575 -23.77 5.71 -18.72
C THR A 575 -22.67 4.68 -19.02
N LEU A 576 -21.47 4.88 -18.47
CA LEU A 576 -20.29 4.02 -18.70
C LEU A 576 -20.47 2.63 -18.11
N TYR A 577 -20.89 2.58 -16.84
CA TYR A 577 -21.03 1.33 -16.10
C TYR A 577 -22.42 0.71 -16.25
N ARG A 578 -23.31 1.32 -17.05
CA ARG A 578 -24.72 0.93 -17.17
C ARG A 578 -25.33 0.68 -15.80
N LEU A 579 -25.05 1.58 -14.86
CA LEU A 579 -25.60 1.54 -13.51
C LEU A 579 -27.06 1.96 -13.62
N ASN A 580 -27.88 1.05 -14.14
CA ASN A 580 -29.33 1.15 -14.11
C ASN A 580 -29.73 0.88 -12.67
N GLY A 581 -29.70 1.93 -11.84
CA GLY A 581 -30.05 1.94 -10.42
C GLY A 581 -29.79 0.64 -9.65
N ILE A 582 -30.68 0.30 -8.72
CA ILE A 582 -30.48 -0.85 -7.84
C ILE A 582 -30.77 -2.15 -8.61
N GLN A 583 -29.72 -2.83 -9.07
CA GLN A 583 -29.83 -4.08 -9.83
C GLN A 583 -29.98 -5.34 -8.98
N GLN A 584 -29.89 -5.25 -7.65
CA GLN A 584 -30.09 -6.38 -6.75
C GLN A 584 -31.59 -6.66 -6.56
N PRO A 585 -32.13 -7.81 -7.04
CA PRO A 585 -33.56 -8.12 -6.91
C PRO A 585 -34.03 -8.11 -5.46
N ALA A 586 -33.17 -8.47 -4.50
CA ALA A 586 -33.48 -8.45 -3.07
C ALA A 586 -33.93 -7.05 -2.58
N LEU A 587 -33.28 -5.98 -3.06
CA LEU A 587 -33.58 -4.60 -2.65
C LEU A 587 -34.84 -4.01 -3.30
N VAL A 588 -35.34 -4.63 -4.38
CA VAL A 588 -36.52 -4.18 -5.16
C VAL A 588 -37.70 -5.14 -5.01
N SER A 589 -37.47 -6.37 -4.56
CA SER A 589 -38.48 -7.43 -4.42
C SER A 589 -39.64 -7.01 -3.53
N THR A 590 -39.34 -6.35 -2.41
CA THR A 590 -40.35 -5.90 -1.45
C THR A 590 -41.23 -4.80 -2.06
N ALA A 591 -40.65 -3.83 -2.77
CA ALA A 591 -41.41 -2.87 -3.56
C ALA A 591 -42.28 -3.55 -4.65
N ARG A 592 -41.74 -4.56 -5.36
CA ARG A 592 -42.48 -5.32 -6.39
C ARG A 592 -43.58 -6.22 -5.84
N LEU A 593 -43.50 -6.67 -4.60
CA LEU A 593 -44.51 -7.57 -4.02
C LEU A 593 -45.53 -6.81 -3.20
N LYS A 594 -45.07 -5.81 -2.43
CA LYS A 594 -45.85 -5.15 -1.37
C LYS A 594 -45.90 -3.63 -1.49
N GLY A 595 -45.22 -3.04 -2.47
CA GLY A 595 -45.20 -1.60 -2.70
C GLY A 595 -46.62 -1.02 -2.77
N GLY A 596 -46.86 0.06 -2.02
CA GLY A 596 -48.12 0.80 -2.03
C GLY A 596 -49.32 0.10 -1.39
N GLN A 597 -49.21 -1.16 -0.93
CA GLN A 597 -50.32 -1.89 -0.31
C GLN A 597 -50.83 -1.24 0.97
N ARG A 598 -49.91 -0.63 1.73
CA ARG A 598 -50.15 0.04 3.02
C ARG A 598 -50.81 1.42 2.88
N ILE A 599 -50.90 1.96 1.67
CA ILE A 599 -51.53 3.25 1.43
C ILE A 599 -53.04 3.10 1.65
N THR A 600 -53.60 3.88 2.58
CA THR A 600 -55.04 3.88 2.86
C THR A 600 -55.74 5.02 2.11
N ARG A 601 -57.06 4.89 1.92
CA ARG A 601 -57.91 5.90 1.24
C ARG A 601 -57.51 6.16 -0.22
N VAL A 602 -57.17 5.11 -0.96
CA VAL A 602 -56.93 5.11 -2.41
C VAL A 602 -57.46 3.82 -3.04
N THR A 603 -57.73 3.85 -4.35
CA THR A 603 -58.16 2.67 -5.11
C THR A 603 -56.99 1.69 -5.29
N GLN A 604 -57.31 0.43 -5.59
CA GLN A 604 -56.29 -0.57 -5.89
C GLN A 604 -55.44 -0.17 -7.11
N THR A 605 -56.05 0.43 -8.12
CA THR A 605 -55.35 0.94 -9.32
C THR A 605 -54.30 2.00 -8.98
N THR A 606 -54.61 2.91 -8.06
CA THR A 606 -53.64 3.91 -7.59
C THR A 606 -52.50 3.25 -6.80
N LYS A 607 -52.78 2.21 -6.00
CA LYS A 607 -51.74 1.45 -5.30
C LYS A 607 -50.77 0.78 -6.28
N ASP A 608 -51.31 0.15 -7.33
CA ASP A 608 -50.50 -0.52 -8.34
C ASP A 608 -49.66 0.47 -9.15
N THR A 609 -50.20 1.67 -9.42
CA THR A 609 -49.44 2.74 -10.08
C THR A 609 -48.29 3.25 -9.20
N VAL A 610 -48.55 3.47 -7.91
CA VAL A 610 -47.52 3.91 -6.95
C VAL A 610 -46.44 2.84 -6.77
N LYS A 611 -46.85 1.57 -6.71
CA LYS A 611 -45.94 0.40 -6.72
C LYS A 611 -45.00 0.41 -7.92
N ASP A 612 -45.52 0.67 -9.11
CA ASP A 612 -44.71 0.73 -10.34
C ASP A 612 -43.76 1.93 -10.32
N ILE A 613 -44.23 3.11 -9.87
CA ILE A 613 -43.40 4.31 -9.73
C ILE A 613 -42.23 4.06 -8.77
N ILE A 614 -42.49 3.47 -7.60
CA ILE A 614 -41.44 3.17 -6.61
C ILE A 614 -40.49 2.09 -7.13
N THR A 615 -41.02 1.04 -7.76
CA THR A 615 -40.21 -0.04 -8.33
C THR A 615 -39.27 0.51 -9.41
N LYS A 616 -39.80 1.26 -10.39
CA LYS A 616 -38.99 1.88 -11.44
C LYS A 616 -38.03 2.92 -10.85
N GLY A 617 -38.48 3.72 -9.90
CA GLY A 617 -37.62 4.71 -9.26
C GLY A 617 -36.44 4.10 -8.52
N LEU A 618 -36.62 2.98 -7.82
CA LEU A 618 -35.52 2.23 -7.20
C LEU A 618 -34.59 1.59 -8.25
N GLN A 619 -35.15 1.06 -9.33
CA GLN A 619 -34.37 0.45 -10.43
C GLN A 619 -33.60 1.47 -11.27
N GLU A 620 -34.11 2.69 -11.41
CA GLU A 620 -33.50 3.75 -12.21
C GLU A 620 -32.65 4.70 -11.34
N GLY A 621 -32.73 4.58 -10.01
CA GLY A 621 -32.01 5.44 -9.08
C GLY A 621 -32.54 6.87 -9.04
N LYS A 622 -33.85 7.05 -9.24
CA LYS A 622 -34.50 8.36 -9.21
C LYS A 622 -34.30 9.03 -7.84
N ASN A 623 -34.06 10.34 -7.86
CA ASN A 623 -33.90 11.11 -6.64
C ASN A 623 -35.24 11.26 -5.88
N LYS A 624 -35.18 11.66 -4.60
CA LYS A 624 -36.35 11.76 -3.73
C LYS A 624 -37.41 12.74 -4.23
N GLN A 625 -36.99 13.83 -4.87
CA GLN A 625 -37.91 14.88 -5.32
C GLN A 625 -38.70 14.41 -6.56
N THR A 626 -38.02 13.81 -7.55
CA THR A 626 -38.70 13.30 -8.75
C THR A 626 -39.69 12.19 -8.43
N LEU A 627 -39.33 11.29 -7.50
CA LEU A 627 -40.26 10.28 -6.97
C LEU A 627 -41.48 10.89 -6.27
N THR A 628 -41.27 11.96 -5.52
CA THR A 628 -42.35 12.67 -4.84
C THR A 628 -43.30 13.29 -5.86
N ASP A 629 -42.77 13.99 -6.86
CA ASP A 629 -43.55 14.64 -7.92
C ASP A 629 -44.36 13.63 -8.75
N GLU A 630 -43.78 12.48 -9.10
CA GLU A 630 -44.48 11.39 -9.79
C GLU A 630 -45.64 10.81 -8.96
N ILE A 631 -45.45 10.66 -7.64
CA ILE A 631 -46.51 10.18 -6.73
C ILE A 631 -47.60 11.24 -6.53
N VAL A 632 -47.24 12.53 -6.43
CA VAL A 632 -48.20 13.64 -6.39
C VAL A 632 -49.11 13.59 -7.61
N LEU A 633 -48.53 13.44 -8.81
CA LEU A 633 -49.28 13.34 -10.06
C LEU A 633 -50.17 12.09 -10.12
N ALA A 634 -49.66 10.94 -9.68
CA ALA A 634 -50.40 9.68 -9.75
C ALA A 634 -51.56 9.59 -8.75
N MET A 635 -51.42 10.18 -7.56
CA MET A 635 -52.41 10.10 -6.49
C MET A 635 -53.29 11.35 -6.35
N ASN A 636 -52.95 12.45 -7.02
CA ASN A 636 -53.51 13.79 -6.79
C ASN A 636 -53.55 14.13 -5.30
N THR A 637 -52.38 14.04 -4.65
CA THR A 637 -52.24 14.20 -3.19
C THR A 637 -51.29 15.34 -2.83
N SER A 638 -51.22 15.71 -1.54
CA SER A 638 -50.29 16.75 -1.09
C SER A 638 -48.84 16.30 -1.20
N ASP A 639 -47.94 17.25 -1.48
CA ASP A 639 -46.49 17.02 -1.53
C ASP A 639 -45.97 16.34 -0.26
N GLU A 640 -46.44 16.76 0.92
CA GLU A 640 -46.07 16.16 2.21
C GLU A 640 -46.44 14.67 2.30
N ARG A 641 -47.65 14.31 1.85
CA ARG A 641 -48.12 12.93 1.88
C ARG A 641 -47.39 12.07 0.85
N ALA A 642 -47.17 12.59 -0.36
CA ALA A 642 -46.40 11.90 -1.39
C ALA A 642 -44.95 11.66 -0.95
N ARG A 643 -44.30 12.66 -0.34
CA ARG A 643 -42.94 12.55 0.19
C ARG A 643 -42.83 11.50 1.29
N LEU A 644 -43.82 11.43 2.18
CA LEU A 644 -43.87 10.40 3.23
C LEU A 644 -44.00 9.00 2.63
N ILE A 645 -44.87 8.82 1.63
CA ILE A 645 -45.06 7.53 0.94
C ILE A 645 -43.77 7.12 0.22
N ALA A 646 -43.16 8.04 -0.55
CA ALA A 646 -41.91 7.79 -1.25
C ALA A 646 -40.81 7.33 -0.27
N ALA A 647 -40.60 8.08 0.82
CA ALA A 647 -39.59 7.77 1.81
C ALA A 647 -39.87 6.43 2.52
N GLN A 648 -41.11 6.18 2.90
CA GLN A 648 -41.49 4.97 3.63
C GLN A 648 -41.31 3.72 2.79
N GLU A 649 -41.80 3.72 1.55
CA GLU A 649 -41.78 2.55 0.68
C GLU A 649 -40.35 2.25 0.21
N CYS A 650 -39.55 3.27 -0.12
CA CYS A 650 -38.13 3.11 -0.43
C CYS A 650 -37.34 2.55 0.77
N ASN A 651 -37.51 3.13 1.97
CA ASN A 651 -36.81 2.64 3.16
C ASN A 651 -37.21 1.21 3.50
N THR A 652 -38.51 0.88 3.39
CA THR A 652 -39.01 -0.48 3.62
C THR A 652 -38.35 -1.47 2.66
N SER A 653 -38.28 -1.16 1.36
CA SER A 653 -37.68 -2.05 0.37
C SER A 653 -36.18 -2.22 0.55
N LEU A 654 -35.45 -1.14 0.84
CA LEU A 654 -34.01 -1.17 1.04
C LEU A 654 -33.61 -1.92 2.31
N LEU A 655 -34.30 -1.68 3.43
CA LEU A 655 -34.02 -2.36 4.69
C LEU A 655 -34.40 -3.84 4.63
N ALA A 656 -35.51 -4.18 3.96
CA ALA A 656 -35.89 -5.56 3.72
C ALA A 656 -34.88 -6.32 2.88
N GLY A 657 -34.41 -5.73 1.78
CA GLY A 657 -33.38 -6.35 0.95
C GLY A 657 -32.03 -6.44 1.67
N ASN A 658 -31.67 -5.44 2.48
CA ASN A 658 -30.46 -5.50 3.32
C ASN A 658 -30.51 -6.69 4.29
N PHE A 659 -31.64 -6.86 5.00
CA PHE A 659 -31.83 -7.99 5.90
C PHE A 659 -31.80 -9.35 5.18
N ASP A 660 -32.44 -9.47 4.02
CA ASP A 660 -32.44 -10.70 3.22
C ASP A 660 -31.04 -11.06 2.70
N MET A 661 -30.27 -10.06 2.28
CA MET A 661 -28.87 -10.24 1.91
C MET A 661 -28.01 -10.65 3.10
N ALA A 662 -28.22 -10.06 4.29
CA ALA A 662 -27.50 -10.47 5.50
C ALA A 662 -27.83 -11.92 5.89
N LYS A 663 -29.08 -12.34 5.75
CA LYS A 663 -29.48 -13.73 5.99
C LYS A 663 -28.83 -14.69 4.99
N THR A 664 -28.82 -14.33 3.71
CA THR A 664 -28.18 -15.13 2.64
C THR A 664 -26.65 -15.15 2.80
N GLY A 665 -26.06 -14.05 3.29
CA GLY A 665 -24.63 -13.92 3.57
C GLY A 665 -24.14 -14.72 4.78
N GLY A 666 -25.02 -15.39 5.51
CA GLY A 666 -24.66 -16.28 6.62
C GLY A 666 -24.35 -15.59 7.94
N PHE A 667 -24.74 -14.33 8.12
CA PHE A 667 -24.62 -13.63 9.40
C PHE A 667 -25.50 -14.30 10.48
N GLN A 668 -25.01 -14.38 11.71
CA GLN A 668 -25.70 -15.14 12.77
C GLN A 668 -26.52 -14.25 13.71
N TYR A 669 -26.09 -12.99 13.86
CA TYR A 669 -26.70 -12.04 14.78
C TYR A 669 -27.05 -10.73 14.09
N LYS A 670 -28.02 -10.02 14.67
CA LYS A 670 -28.42 -8.67 14.26
C LYS A 670 -28.60 -7.78 15.48
N THR A 671 -28.15 -6.53 15.36
CA THR A 671 -28.23 -5.51 16.40
C THR A 671 -29.02 -4.32 15.90
N TRP A 672 -29.94 -3.81 16.71
CA TRP A 672 -30.80 -2.68 16.36
C TRP A 672 -30.18 -1.35 16.78
N HIS A 673 -30.16 -0.38 15.87
CA HIS A 673 -29.62 0.96 16.10
C HIS A 673 -30.59 2.06 15.70
N ILE A 674 -30.39 3.22 16.31
CA ILE A 674 -31.18 4.43 16.06
C ILE A 674 -30.28 5.54 15.56
N THR A 675 -30.69 6.21 14.47
CA THR A 675 -29.92 7.34 13.91
C THR A 675 -30.03 8.61 14.75
N ASP A 676 -31.21 8.91 15.29
CA ASP A 676 -31.46 10.10 16.12
C ASP A 676 -32.33 9.74 17.34
N PRO A 677 -31.76 9.72 18.56
CA PRO A 677 -32.49 9.44 19.78
C PRO A 677 -33.66 10.39 20.03
N ALA A 678 -33.57 11.67 19.61
CA ALA A 678 -34.62 12.67 19.83
C ALA A 678 -35.86 12.40 18.97
N LYS A 679 -35.68 11.87 17.76
CA LYS A 679 -36.77 11.57 16.81
C LYS A 679 -37.27 10.13 16.89
N ALA A 680 -36.53 9.24 17.55
CA ALA A 680 -36.94 7.87 17.72
C ALA A 680 -38.09 7.74 18.74
N ARG A 681 -39.05 6.88 18.40
CA ARG A 681 -40.16 6.50 19.27
C ARG A 681 -39.67 5.64 20.43
N ASP A 682 -40.38 5.72 21.56
CA ASP A 682 -39.96 5.08 22.81
C ASP A 682 -39.80 3.56 22.67
N THR A 683 -40.68 2.91 21.88
CA THR A 683 -40.62 1.46 21.61
C THR A 683 -39.32 1.05 20.93
N HIS A 684 -38.74 1.91 20.11
CA HIS A 684 -37.49 1.64 19.40
C HIS A 684 -36.27 2.07 20.22
N ARG A 685 -36.38 3.11 21.06
CA ARG A 685 -35.32 3.52 22.01
C ARG A 685 -34.88 2.37 22.91
N ASP A 686 -35.85 1.58 23.38
CA ASP A 686 -35.59 0.37 24.16
C ASP A 686 -34.88 -0.73 23.34
N LEU A 687 -35.01 -0.74 22.01
CA LEU A 687 -34.31 -1.70 21.15
C LEU A 687 -32.87 -1.30 20.84
N ASN A 688 -32.46 -0.06 21.08
CA ASN A 688 -31.14 0.44 20.72
C ASN A 688 -30.02 -0.37 21.40
N GLY A 689 -29.10 -0.93 20.61
CA GLY A 689 -28.00 -1.78 21.06
C GLY A 689 -28.40 -3.21 21.43
N LYS A 690 -29.69 -3.58 21.39
CA LYS A 690 -30.10 -4.98 21.61
C LYS A 690 -29.66 -5.85 20.45
N THR A 691 -29.08 -7.00 20.77
CA THR A 691 -28.61 -8.00 19.80
C THR A 691 -29.42 -9.28 19.98
N VAL A 692 -29.94 -9.81 18.88
CA VAL A 692 -30.69 -11.07 18.83
C VAL A 692 -30.13 -11.96 17.71
N ARG A 693 -30.46 -13.25 17.68
CA ARG A 693 -30.11 -14.10 16.53
C ARG A 693 -30.83 -13.59 15.28
N ILE A 694 -30.24 -13.79 14.11
CA ILE A 694 -30.78 -13.25 12.85
C ILE A 694 -32.22 -13.71 12.57
N ASP A 695 -32.57 -14.93 12.98
CA ASP A 695 -33.91 -15.54 12.85
C ASP A 695 -34.88 -15.17 13.99
N GLU A 696 -34.41 -14.52 15.05
CA GLU A 696 -35.24 -14.13 16.18
C GLU A 696 -35.82 -12.71 15.98
N PRO A 697 -37.07 -12.44 16.41
CA PRO A 697 -37.65 -11.11 16.34
C PRO A 697 -37.18 -10.25 17.51
N PHE A 698 -37.03 -8.94 17.27
CA PHE A 698 -37.02 -7.94 18.32
C PHE A 698 -38.43 -7.79 18.91
N ILE A 699 -38.53 -7.76 20.23
CA ILE A 699 -39.79 -7.59 20.95
C ILE A 699 -39.76 -6.21 21.58
N THR A 700 -40.64 -5.30 21.13
CA THR A 700 -40.81 -3.99 21.76
C THR A 700 -41.49 -4.15 23.12
N PHE A 701 -41.35 -3.17 24.03
CA PHE A 701 -42.07 -3.20 25.31
C PHE A 701 -43.60 -3.17 25.15
N ALA A 702 -44.10 -2.72 23.99
CA ALA A 702 -45.52 -2.79 23.61
C ALA A 702 -45.97 -4.20 23.14
N GLY A 703 -45.06 -5.19 23.17
CA GLY A 703 -45.31 -6.58 22.79
C GLY A 703 -45.26 -6.84 21.28
N ASN A 704 -44.80 -5.87 20.47
CA ASN A 704 -44.76 -6.01 19.02
C ASN A 704 -43.47 -6.72 18.59
N LYS A 705 -43.61 -7.63 17.61
CA LYS A 705 -42.48 -8.39 17.06
C LYS A 705 -42.05 -7.77 15.73
N LEU A 706 -40.77 -7.42 15.63
CA LEU A 706 -40.17 -6.82 14.45
C LEU A 706 -38.90 -7.60 14.08
N MET A 707 -38.78 -8.02 12.83
CA MET A 707 -37.54 -8.64 12.35
C MET A 707 -36.48 -7.60 12.00
N MET A 708 -36.92 -6.41 11.59
CA MET A 708 -36.08 -5.29 11.15
C MET A 708 -36.82 -3.95 11.23
N PRO A 709 -36.10 -2.82 11.17
CA PRO A 709 -36.71 -1.51 10.98
C PRO A 709 -37.54 -1.48 9.69
N CYS A 710 -38.66 -0.74 9.71
CA CYS A 710 -39.63 -0.70 8.61
C CYS A 710 -40.19 -2.08 8.19
N ASP A 711 -40.24 -3.07 9.09
CA ASP A 711 -40.66 -4.45 8.78
C ASP A 711 -41.91 -4.53 7.87
N PRO A 712 -41.82 -5.11 6.65
CA PRO A 712 -42.94 -5.29 5.73
C PRO A 712 -44.00 -6.28 6.25
N GLU A 713 -43.68 -7.15 7.21
CA GLU A 713 -44.62 -8.09 7.82
C GLU A 713 -45.35 -7.50 9.05
N CYS A 714 -44.85 -6.41 9.63
CA CYS A 714 -45.50 -5.78 10.77
C CYS A 714 -46.70 -4.94 10.32
N GLY A 715 -47.92 -5.34 10.73
CA GLY A 715 -49.16 -4.66 10.40
C GLY A 715 -49.44 -3.37 11.21
N LYS A 716 -48.56 -2.99 12.15
CA LYS A 716 -48.76 -1.82 13.02
C LYS A 716 -48.01 -0.60 12.48
N ALA A 717 -48.77 0.35 11.93
CA ALA A 717 -48.22 1.58 11.36
C ALA A 717 -47.40 2.41 12.36
N GLU A 718 -47.77 2.36 13.64
CA GLU A 718 -47.09 3.07 14.74
C GLU A 718 -45.63 2.65 14.91
N GLU A 719 -45.28 1.40 14.58
CA GLU A 719 -43.92 0.89 14.69
C GLU A 719 -43.13 1.11 13.38
N THR A 720 -43.78 0.99 12.22
CA THR A 720 -43.07 0.96 10.93
C THR A 720 -42.96 2.29 10.21
N VAL A 721 -43.95 3.19 10.34
CA VAL A 721 -44.02 4.43 9.55
C VAL A 721 -43.02 5.46 10.04
N ASN A 722 -42.31 6.14 9.15
CA ASN A 722 -41.33 7.18 9.50
C ASN A 722 -40.22 6.70 10.46
N CYS A 723 -39.84 5.42 10.31
CA CYS A 723 -38.77 4.83 11.10
C CYS A 723 -37.40 5.25 10.54
N HIS A 724 -36.49 5.63 11.45
CA HIS A 724 -35.12 6.05 11.16
C HIS A 724 -34.11 5.12 11.86
N CYS A 725 -34.48 3.86 12.07
CA CYS A 725 -33.62 2.86 12.68
C CYS A 725 -32.93 2.04 11.60
N PHE A 726 -31.79 1.42 11.95
CA PHE A 726 -31.04 0.56 11.05
C PHE A 726 -30.49 -0.66 11.82
N LEU A 727 -30.01 -1.66 11.08
CA LEU A 727 -29.41 -2.87 11.65
C LEU A 727 -27.92 -2.94 11.33
N THR A 728 -27.17 -3.54 12.24
CA THR A 728 -25.83 -4.09 11.97
C THR A 728 -25.86 -5.61 12.17
N TYR A 729 -24.99 -6.33 11.48
CA TYR A 729 -24.95 -7.79 11.49
C TYR A 729 -23.58 -8.30 11.95
N SER A 730 -23.55 -9.45 12.62
CA SER A 730 -22.32 -10.11 13.07
C SER A 730 -22.38 -11.63 13.00
#